data_AF-A0A4V2E145-F1
#
_entry.id   AF-A0A4V2E145-F1
#
_cell.length_a   1.000
_cell.length_b   1.000
_cell.length_c   1.000
_cell.angle_alpha   90.00
_cell.angle_beta   90.00
_cell.angle_gamma   90.00
#
_symmetry.space_group_name_H-M   'P 1'
#
loop_
_entity.id
_entity.type
_entity.pdbx_description
1 polymer ?
#
loop_
_entity_poly.entity_id
_entity_poly.type
_entity_poly.pdbx_seq_one_letter_code
_entity_poly.pdbx_strand_id
1 'polypeptide(L)'
;MSDYKEILTKKITESIKQNESSTSKKTLFIPMGIDLSTEYPENNFSSLNTDSSLLDVVEYTKTRIHQDIVNNYSDNRSWMWLSYEEYSQCREIIDGFFEVRFLKNNLYYNFYPLKQNLDLAELAYEKDGEELEDEQQNQLDLFYSFYGSALRTDAGRYFVSYQLEPSNEQLIEIFAPQPNLGLLEKISNSAKHVELESETDFLDLTADILEGESFEHIQLLTETQNLNNIPDKLLERVEILLDLVPTKNSLGIVIVRPEQKPIQHSEEYHRILSEYWGYPSFRDLEIYKDVQKSKEIINVSQEAIIDSIVSQAEQALKGESYRDVFVTSPTGAGKSIMFQIPAIYMAENYRDEKPLTLVISPLISLMQDQVAGMKKKQYNKAATINSNLSIIDKNRIVNQIKNGEIDILYLSTETLQNRSNIGDLIGDRKIGLFIVDEAHIVTTWGKSFRADYWYMGIYLQKLRQKHNFPIVTFTATAIYAGVENMYAEIRTSLNMVRPITYFGKVKRNDIYMEVFDESHEDLKGKDYLTTKYNLVLSRLKLFSKNNMKTLVYFPTVKTLLAVHSFLKQSPEIYDQTSVYYGPLNKELKEEAYQDFRLGKKPVMLATKAFGMGIDISDIQNVYHYAPTGDLLDYIQEIGRVARDERLNGYAWVDYFKNDLFEIQRMHGMSAIRKYQILAVMQKIREIYRTKKTRNLIMNADDFRYLLQNANAEDDSSIDNRLKIILLMIEKDFEQKYGYSAFYARPRQYFGKELVFGNEEQRKLWKEYGYDGYLSRVDTLINHDKYDSVYAFNLVALWEDCYKNISYPQFKYFVFTGASLDNKLSQSDRDFFGQLNFCSGLKYKLTVSASQALADFKKNLKVLDDFLMQCQIGPRYFDRKMLASFLQKKLKIESSKASRLSDSIINNLLQYQDSRQIKAIMEKPRGKQMKYSVLLNYDQLLDRLESVARNLLIKRFNQGTADEESVVLYRRRIFANSKTRGANTEVIVLGLMESFGLCSYEVISSDSPEIYIRVNSMYPIERALENPDQYQNQLLSDVAKKYYISVGMFKYLFTMPKYGNNEMEIVMNYTNEFWDIVEDYFFGKFPAAVEKEIYQPRGRSH
;
A
#
# COMPACT_ATOMS: atom_id res chain seq x y z
N MET A 1 -39.13 -15.47 19.41
CA MET A 1 -39.07 -14.00 19.51
C MET A 1 -38.77 -13.46 20.91
N SER A 2 -38.96 -14.20 22.02
CA SER A 2 -38.88 -13.62 23.39
C SER A 2 -37.50 -13.57 24.05
N ASP A 3 -36.54 -14.46 23.75
CA ASP A 3 -35.32 -14.58 24.57
C ASP A 3 -34.30 -13.43 24.39
N TYR A 4 -33.92 -13.07 23.14
CA TYR A 4 -32.85 -12.09 22.92
C TYR A 4 -33.18 -10.70 23.45
N LYS A 5 -34.36 -10.16 23.08
CA LYS A 5 -34.76 -8.82 23.49
C LYS A 5 -34.74 -8.74 25.01
N GLU A 6 -35.31 -9.73 25.70
CA GLU A 6 -35.34 -9.80 27.16
C GLU A 6 -33.95 -9.92 27.81
N ILE A 7 -33.02 -10.67 27.21
CA ILE A 7 -31.63 -10.77 27.69
C ILE A 7 -30.88 -9.44 27.48
N LEU A 8 -30.99 -8.83 26.29
CA LEU A 8 -30.35 -7.56 25.96
C LEU A 8 -30.87 -6.45 26.90
N THR A 9 -32.19 -6.36 27.07
CA THR A 9 -32.88 -5.49 28.04
C THR A 9 -32.26 -5.57 29.43
N LYS A 10 -32.15 -6.81 29.93
CA LYS A 10 -31.66 -7.07 31.27
C LYS A 10 -30.21 -6.62 31.42
N LYS A 11 -29.37 -6.94 30.43
CA LYS A 11 -27.96 -6.52 30.41
C LYS A 11 -27.81 -5.00 30.35
N ILE A 12 -28.57 -4.31 29.49
CA ILE A 12 -28.58 -2.84 29.42
C ILE A 12 -28.94 -2.24 30.78
N THR A 13 -30.02 -2.73 31.39
CA THR A 13 -30.50 -2.25 32.70
C THR A 13 -29.45 -2.47 33.81
N GLU A 14 -28.76 -3.61 33.80
CA GLU A 14 -27.67 -3.91 34.72
C GLU A 14 -26.45 -3.00 34.49
N SER A 15 -26.04 -2.79 33.23
CA SER A 15 -24.92 -1.91 32.87
C SER A 15 -25.17 -0.46 33.26
N ILE A 16 -26.39 0.06 33.05
CA ILE A 16 -26.79 1.40 33.48
C ILE A 16 -26.66 1.50 35.00
N LYS A 17 -27.31 0.61 35.76
CA LYS A 17 -27.30 0.64 37.23
C LYS A 17 -25.90 0.55 37.85
N GLN A 18 -24.97 -0.20 37.23
CA GLN A 18 -23.60 -0.35 37.72
C GLN A 18 -22.71 0.88 37.43
N ASN A 19 -23.07 1.70 36.45
CA ASN A 19 -22.26 2.82 35.97
C ASN A 19 -22.95 4.19 36.14
N GLU A 20 -24.10 4.25 36.81
CA GLU A 20 -24.66 5.49 37.34
C GLU A 20 -23.66 6.11 38.33
N SER A 21 -23.19 7.33 38.04
CA SER A 21 -22.14 7.96 38.84
C SER A 21 -22.63 8.31 40.26
N SER A 22 -21.73 8.20 41.24
CA SER A 22 -21.89 8.79 42.58
C SER A 22 -21.28 10.20 42.68
N THR A 23 -20.96 10.83 41.56
CA THR A 23 -20.30 12.15 41.46
C THR A 23 -21.31 13.29 41.30
N SER A 24 -20.87 14.55 41.28
CA SER A 24 -21.77 15.71 41.16
C SER A 24 -22.30 15.97 39.75
N LYS A 25 -21.77 15.31 38.71
CA LYS A 25 -22.28 15.42 37.34
C LYS A 25 -23.21 14.23 37.04
N LYS A 26 -24.36 14.51 36.43
CA LYS A 26 -25.31 13.48 35.96
C LYS A 26 -24.71 12.69 34.80
N THR A 27 -25.05 11.41 34.75
CA THR A 27 -24.58 10.52 33.67
C THR A 27 -25.52 10.58 32.47
N LEU A 28 -24.96 10.78 31.28
CA LEU A 28 -25.68 10.71 30.00
C LEU A 28 -25.17 9.49 29.21
N PHE A 29 -26.06 8.54 28.94
CA PHE A 29 -25.76 7.33 28.19
C PHE A 29 -26.03 7.51 26.70
N ILE A 30 -25.06 7.15 25.86
CA ILE A 30 -25.18 7.16 24.41
C ILE A 30 -25.19 5.69 23.92
N PRO A 31 -26.31 5.20 23.34
CA PRO A 31 -26.36 3.84 22.83
C PRO A 31 -25.56 3.71 21.53
N MET A 32 -24.78 2.62 21.40
CA MET A 32 -24.09 2.26 20.17
C MET A 32 -24.50 0.85 19.73
N GLY A 33 -25.26 0.77 18.64
CA GLY A 33 -25.75 -0.51 18.09
C GLY A 33 -26.94 -1.10 18.84
N ILE A 34 -27.74 -0.25 19.46
CA ILE A 34 -28.88 -0.61 20.31
C ILE A 34 -29.96 0.44 20.14
N ASP A 35 -31.20 -0.04 20.19
CA ASP A 35 -32.39 0.80 20.13
C ASP A 35 -33.06 0.88 21.51
N LEU A 36 -32.64 1.87 22.31
CA LEU A 36 -33.18 2.10 23.66
C LEU A 36 -34.65 2.55 23.66
N SER A 37 -35.15 3.06 22.53
CA SER A 37 -36.53 3.55 22.41
C SER A 37 -37.58 2.46 22.62
N THR A 38 -37.21 1.20 22.32
CA THR A 38 -38.10 0.06 22.50
C THR A 38 -38.45 -0.25 23.96
N GLU A 39 -37.59 0.18 24.89
CA GLU A 39 -37.73 -0.07 26.34
C GLU A 39 -37.98 1.20 27.14
N TYR A 40 -37.35 2.28 26.72
CA TYR A 40 -37.45 3.62 27.28
C TYR A 40 -38.04 4.55 26.21
N PRO A 41 -39.33 4.40 25.87
CA PRO A 41 -39.96 5.07 24.71
C PRO A 41 -40.04 6.59 24.85
N GLU A 42 -39.96 7.12 26.07
CA GLU A 42 -39.71 8.54 26.28
C GLU A 42 -38.20 8.76 26.28
N ASN A 43 -37.65 9.31 25.18
CA ASN A 43 -36.30 9.86 25.19
C ASN A 43 -36.25 10.84 26.35
N ASN A 44 -35.53 10.44 27.38
CA ASN A 44 -35.66 11.09 28.66
C ASN A 44 -34.83 12.40 28.67
N PHE A 45 -34.08 12.68 27.59
CA PHE A 45 -33.36 13.91 27.33
C PHE A 45 -34.01 14.79 26.26
N SER A 46 -34.34 14.25 25.10
CA SER A 46 -34.78 15.04 23.95
C SER A 46 -36.29 14.90 23.69
N SER A 47 -36.88 15.92 23.06
CA SER A 47 -38.27 15.88 22.58
C SER A 47 -38.39 15.38 21.14
N LEU A 48 -37.28 14.96 20.53
CA LEU A 48 -37.23 14.47 19.16
C LEU A 48 -37.76 13.04 19.10
N ASN A 49 -38.54 12.72 18.08
CA ASN A 49 -39.01 11.36 17.85
C ASN A 49 -37.83 10.49 17.43
N THR A 50 -37.78 9.24 17.90
CA THR A 50 -36.75 8.26 17.55
C THR A 50 -36.83 7.79 16.09
N ASP A 51 -37.93 8.09 15.40
CA ASP A 51 -38.11 7.87 13.96
C ASP A 51 -37.80 9.10 13.08
N SER A 52 -37.20 10.14 13.64
CA SER A 52 -36.86 11.37 12.92
C SER A 52 -35.73 11.15 11.89
N SER A 53 -35.82 11.83 10.75
CA SER A 53 -34.78 11.78 9.72
C SER A 53 -33.49 12.46 10.20
N LEU A 54 -32.35 12.16 9.56
CA LEU A 54 -31.09 12.84 9.88
C LEU A 54 -31.19 14.37 9.71
N LEU A 55 -32.02 14.84 8.77
CA LEU A 55 -32.24 16.26 8.57
C LEU A 55 -32.98 16.89 9.75
N ASP A 56 -33.99 16.20 10.28
CA ASP A 56 -34.73 16.64 11.47
C ASP A 56 -33.81 16.72 12.69
N VAL A 57 -32.86 15.78 12.83
CA VAL A 57 -31.84 15.81 13.90
C VAL A 57 -30.96 17.06 13.79
N VAL A 58 -30.49 17.40 12.59
CA VAL A 58 -29.70 18.62 12.35
C VAL A 58 -30.51 19.88 12.68
N GLU A 59 -31.78 19.93 12.29
CA GLU A 59 -32.63 21.10 12.56
C GLU A 59 -32.94 21.24 14.05
N TYR A 60 -33.26 20.13 14.72
CA TYR A 60 -33.53 20.08 16.15
C TYR A 60 -32.31 20.51 16.98
N THR A 61 -31.13 19.99 16.64
CA THR A 61 -29.88 20.33 17.35
C THR A 61 -29.47 21.79 17.16
N LYS A 62 -29.84 22.44 16.07
CA LYS A 62 -29.61 23.88 15.88
C LYS A 62 -30.58 24.75 16.69
N THR A 63 -31.81 24.30 16.92
CA THR A 63 -32.91 25.17 17.37
C THR A 63 -33.35 24.93 18.81
N ARG A 64 -33.32 23.68 19.30
CA ARG A 64 -33.91 23.29 20.59
C ARG A 64 -32.96 22.67 21.61
N ILE A 65 -31.87 22.02 21.18
CA ILE A 65 -31.00 21.25 22.09
C ILE A 65 -30.47 22.08 23.28
N HIS A 66 -30.20 23.37 23.08
CA HIS A 66 -29.74 24.25 24.16
C HIS A 66 -30.78 24.40 25.28
N GLN A 67 -32.07 24.46 24.94
CA GLN A 67 -33.14 24.54 25.94
C GLN A 67 -33.23 23.22 26.71
N ASP A 68 -33.15 22.10 26.00
CA ASP A 68 -33.25 20.78 26.62
C ASP A 68 -32.04 20.48 27.51
N ILE A 69 -30.82 20.87 27.12
CA ILE A 69 -29.63 20.78 27.99
C ILE A 69 -29.84 21.51 29.32
N VAL A 70 -30.36 22.73 29.30
CA VAL A 70 -30.59 23.54 30.51
C VAL A 70 -31.69 22.94 31.39
N ASN A 71 -32.80 22.52 30.77
CA ASN A 71 -33.92 21.90 31.47
C ASN A 71 -33.51 20.60 32.16
N ASN A 72 -32.81 19.74 31.42
CA ASN A 72 -32.40 18.42 31.89
C ASN A 72 -31.26 18.46 32.91
N TYR A 73 -30.36 19.45 32.81
CA TYR A 73 -29.36 19.68 33.84
C TYR A 73 -30.02 19.98 35.21
N SER A 74 -31.22 20.57 35.21
CA SER A 74 -31.98 20.92 36.41
C SER A 74 -32.92 19.81 36.92
N ASP A 75 -33.05 18.70 36.19
CA ASP A 75 -33.90 17.55 36.53
C ASP A 75 -33.43 16.78 37.78
N ASN A 76 -34.23 15.90 38.38
CA ASN A 76 -33.82 15.07 39.53
C ASN A 76 -33.33 13.66 39.15
N ARG A 77 -33.41 13.28 37.87
CA ARG A 77 -32.94 11.96 37.39
C ARG A 77 -31.42 11.78 37.55
N SER A 78 -31.00 10.59 37.99
CA SER A 78 -29.58 10.22 38.14
C SER A 78 -28.87 10.01 36.81
N TRP A 79 -29.62 9.55 35.81
CA TRP A 79 -29.12 9.33 34.45
C TRP A 79 -30.16 9.68 33.39
N MET A 80 -29.64 9.87 32.18
CA MET A 80 -30.40 10.15 30.97
C MET A 80 -29.79 9.42 29.79
N TRP A 81 -30.48 9.36 28.66
CA TRP A 81 -29.91 8.87 27.41
C TRP A 81 -30.22 9.80 26.24
N LEU A 82 -29.34 9.80 25.25
CA LEU A 82 -29.48 10.56 24.02
C LEU A 82 -29.04 9.68 22.86
N SER A 83 -29.72 9.73 21.70
CA SER A 83 -29.29 8.96 20.54
C SER A 83 -27.87 9.36 20.11
N TYR A 84 -27.17 8.42 19.45
CA TYR A 84 -25.84 8.69 18.92
C TYR A 84 -25.87 9.88 17.94
N GLU A 85 -26.90 9.92 17.09
CA GLU A 85 -27.08 10.92 16.04
C GLU A 85 -27.22 12.31 16.65
N GLU A 86 -28.09 12.47 17.65
CA GLU A 86 -28.26 13.73 18.38
C GLU A 86 -26.98 14.16 19.10
N TYR A 87 -26.33 13.25 19.83
CA TYR A 87 -25.08 13.54 20.54
C TYR A 87 -23.98 13.99 19.57
N SER A 88 -23.88 13.35 18.40
CA SER A 88 -22.84 13.62 17.41
C SER A 88 -22.83 15.08 16.92
N GLN A 89 -24.00 15.72 16.86
CA GLN A 89 -24.13 17.11 16.40
C GLN A 89 -23.90 18.16 17.50
N CYS A 90 -23.97 17.78 18.78
CA CYS A 90 -23.94 18.72 19.90
C CYS A 90 -22.92 18.40 21.00
N ARG A 91 -22.00 17.48 20.72
CA ARG A 91 -20.96 16.97 21.62
C ARG A 91 -20.24 18.06 22.44
N GLU A 92 -19.72 19.09 21.78
CA GLU A 92 -18.89 20.12 22.44
C GLU A 92 -19.65 20.81 23.59
N ILE A 93 -20.96 20.93 23.44
CA ILE A 93 -21.82 21.54 24.45
C ILE A 93 -22.10 20.50 25.55
N ILE A 94 -22.53 19.29 25.17
CA ILE A 94 -22.93 18.24 26.12
C ILE A 94 -21.79 17.81 27.05
N ASP A 95 -20.57 17.64 26.52
CA ASP A 95 -19.40 17.19 27.29
C ASP A 95 -19.06 18.17 28.43
N GLY A 96 -19.48 19.44 28.34
CA GLY A 96 -19.35 20.43 29.40
C GLY A 96 -20.28 20.17 30.60
N PHE A 97 -21.52 19.75 30.36
CA PHE A 97 -22.58 19.66 31.37
C PHE A 97 -22.74 18.26 31.98
N PHE A 98 -22.52 17.20 31.21
CA PHE A 98 -22.83 15.83 31.61
C PHE A 98 -21.59 14.94 31.65
N GLU A 99 -21.64 13.87 32.45
CA GLU A 99 -20.68 12.77 32.36
C GLU A 99 -21.17 11.79 31.30
N VAL A 100 -20.55 11.82 30.11
CA VAL A 100 -21.00 11.02 28.97
C VAL A 100 -20.39 9.62 29.02
N ARG A 101 -21.24 8.59 28.93
CA ARG A 101 -20.87 7.16 28.87
C ARG A 101 -21.50 6.51 27.64
N PHE A 102 -20.80 5.61 26.97
CA PHE A 102 -21.28 4.94 25.76
C PHE A 102 -21.63 3.49 26.07
N LEU A 103 -22.87 3.09 25.78
CA LEU A 103 -23.34 1.71 25.92
C LEU A 103 -23.11 0.98 24.61
N LYS A 104 -22.00 0.24 24.51
CA LYS A 104 -21.59 -0.47 23.30
C LYS A 104 -22.15 -1.89 23.28
N ASN A 105 -22.93 -2.18 22.25
CA ASN A 105 -23.26 -3.54 21.87
C ASN A 105 -22.05 -4.21 21.21
N ASN A 106 -21.20 -4.84 22.02
CA ASN A 106 -19.99 -5.52 21.59
C ASN A 106 -20.24 -6.86 20.88
N LEU A 107 -21.50 -7.21 20.57
CA LEU A 107 -21.84 -8.20 19.53
C LEU A 107 -21.45 -7.69 18.13
N TYR A 108 -21.46 -6.38 17.95
CA TYR A 108 -21.00 -5.69 16.76
C TYR A 108 -19.59 -5.14 17.00
N TYR A 109 -18.72 -5.23 15.99
CA TYR A 109 -17.35 -4.73 16.10
C TYR A 109 -17.28 -3.23 15.79
N ASN A 110 -17.39 -2.88 14.49
CA ASN A 110 -17.38 -1.50 13.98
C ASN A 110 -18.64 -1.14 13.20
N PHE A 111 -19.40 -2.13 12.72
CA PHE A 111 -20.60 -1.95 11.92
C PHE A 111 -21.84 -2.31 12.73
N TYR A 112 -22.71 -1.32 12.92
CA TYR A 112 -23.93 -1.43 13.71
C TYR A 112 -25.16 -1.40 12.80
N PRO A 113 -26.23 -2.13 13.13
CA PRO A 113 -27.40 -2.25 12.27
C PRO A 113 -28.09 -0.89 12.08
N LEU A 114 -28.43 -0.56 10.84
CA LEU A 114 -29.17 0.65 10.49
C LEU A 114 -30.60 0.28 10.09
N LYS A 115 -31.60 0.87 10.75
CA LYS A 115 -33.03 0.61 10.45
C LYS A 115 -33.70 1.70 9.60
N GLN A 116 -33.16 2.91 9.60
CA GLN A 116 -33.73 4.10 8.98
C GLN A 116 -32.68 4.79 8.11
N ASN A 117 -33.11 5.66 7.18
CA ASN A 117 -32.21 6.33 6.22
C ASN A 117 -31.44 5.32 5.34
N LEU A 118 -32.09 4.21 4.97
CA LEU A 118 -31.51 3.14 4.17
C LEU A 118 -31.17 3.58 2.75
N ASP A 119 -31.92 4.53 2.21
CA ASP A 119 -31.66 5.22 0.94
C ASP A 119 -30.31 5.96 0.97
N LEU A 120 -30.01 6.67 2.06
CA LEU A 120 -28.72 7.33 2.24
C LEU A 120 -27.57 6.34 2.43
N ALA A 121 -27.81 5.23 3.14
CA ALA A 121 -26.82 4.17 3.32
C ALA A 121 -26.56 3.40 2.01
N GLU A 122 -27.60 3.16 1.21
CA GLU A 122 -27.50 2.58 -0.12
C GLU A 122 -26.71 3.50 -1.04
N LEU A 123 -27.05 4.79 -1.08
CA LEU A 123 -26.27 5.77 -1.82
C LEU A 123 -24.81 5.80 -1.35
N ALA A 124 -24.56 5.75 -0.05
CA ALA A 124 -23.20 5.75 0.50
C ALA A 124 -22.41 4.49 0.12
N TYR A 125 -23.07 3.33 0.09
CA TYR A 125 -22.47 2.06 -0.32
C TYR A 125 -22.19 2.00 -1.82
N GLU A 126 -23.18 2.38 -2.65
CA GLU A 126 -23.06 2.32 -4.11
C GLU A 126 -22.08 3.35 -4.67
N LYS A 127 -22.04 4.55 -4.07
CA LYS A 127 -21.27 5.70 -4.54
C LYS A 127 -19.96 5.92 -3.79
N ASP A 128 -19.51 4.92 -3.05
CA ASP A 128 -18.29 5.05 -2.24
C ASP A 128 -17.05 5.33 -3.11
N GLY A 129 -16.42 6.47 -2.85
CA GLY A 129 -15.28 6.96 -3.60
C GLY A 129 -15.53 7.27 -5.09
N GLU A 130 -16.78 7.56 -5.50
CA GLU A 130 -17.10 8.13 -6.83
C GLU A 130 -17.18 9.68 -6.80
N GLU A 131 -17.04 10.32 -7.96
CA GLU A 131 -17.45 11.73 -8.17
C GLU A 131 -18.96 11.78 -8.40
N LEU A 132 -19.65 12.74 -7.79
CA LEU A 132 -21.11 12.79 -7.73
C LEU A 132 -21.65 14.13 -8.16
N GLU A 133 -22.90 14.11 -8.61
CA GLU A 133 -23.70 15.31 -8.84
C GLU A 133 -24.00 16.02 -7.51
N ASP A 134 -24.20 17.33 -7.54
CA ASP A 134 -24.34 18.17 -6.33
C ASP A 134 -25.47 17.70 -5.39
N GLU A 135 -26.56 17.16 -5.92
CA GLU A 135 -27.69 16.66 -5.13
C GLU A 135 -27.33 15.38 -4.35
N GLN A 136 -26.74 14.39 -5.04
CA GLN A 136 -26.23 13.16 -4.42
C GLN A 136 -25.14 13.47 -3.40
N GLN A 137 -24.31 14.46 -3.69
CA GLN A 137 -23.26 14.93 -2.80
C GLN A 137 -23.84 15.50 -1.50
N ASN A 138 -24.89 16.33 -1.55
CA ASN A 138 -25.54 16.87 -0.36
C ASN A 138 -26.16 15.78 0.53
N GLN A 139 -26.78 14.77 -0.08
CA GLN A 139 -27.35 13.63 0.64
C GLN A 139 -26.28 12.80 1.36
N LEU A 140 -25.17 12.51 0.66
CA LEU A 140 -24.03 11.86 1.29
C LEU A 140 -23.37 12.73 2.34
N ASP A 141 -23.33 14.05 2.14
CA ASP A 141 -22.71 14.93 3.12
C ASP A 141 -23.48 14.94 4.44
N LEU A 142 -24.81 14.85 4.37
CA LEU A 142 -25.69 14.59 5.51
C LEU A 142 -25.42 13.21 6.12
N PHE A 143 -25.34 12.14 5.33
CA PHE A 143 -25.01 10.81 5.86
C PHE A 143 -23.67 10.79 6.62
N TYR A 144 -22.62 11.35 6.00
CA TYR A 144 -21.29 11.47 6.57
C TYR A 144 -21.15 12.59 7.62
N SER A 145 -22.24 13.28 8.02
CA SER A 145 -22.20 14.09 9.25
C SER A 145 -22.49 13.26 10.50
N PHE A 146 -23.02 12.05 10.34
CA PHE A 146 -23.37 11.15 11.44
C PHE A 146 -22.53 9.87 11.43
N TYR A 147 -22.43 9.24 10.25
CA TYR A 147 -21.83 7.91 10.09
C TYR A 147 -20.50 7.99 9.31
N GLY A 148 -19.59 7.07 9.57
CA GLY A 148 -18.29 6.99 8.91
C GLY A 148 -18.34 6.25 7.57
N SER A 149 -19.14 5.19 7.50
CA SER A 149 -19.30 4.33 6.32
C SER A 149 -20.59 3.54 6.40
N ALA A 150 -21.04 3.01 5.25
CA ALA A 150 -22.13 2.05 5.14
C ALA A 150 -21.58 0.70 4.66
N LEU A 151 -22.12 -0.38 5.18
CA LEU A 151 -21.87 -1.75 4.77
C LEU A 151 -23.20 -2.41 4.41
N ARG A 152 -23.27 -3.05 3.25
CA ARG A 152 -24.40 -3.87 2.83
C ARG A 152 -23.98 -5.33 2.81
N THR A 153 -24.76 -6.19 3.45
CA THR A 153 -24.55 -7.65 3.43
C THR A 153 -25.18 -8.30 2.21
N ASP A 154 -24.86 -9.57 1.94
CA ASP A 154 -25.40 -10.33 0.81
C ASP A 154 -26.93 -10.54 0.95
N ALA A 155 -27.46 -10.61 2.17
CA ALA A 155 -28.90 -10.61 2.42
C ALA A 155 -29.57 -9.23 2.21
N GLY A 156 -28.80 -8.19 1.83
CA GLY A 156 -29.32 -6.85 1.59
C GLY A 156 -29.57 -6.02 2.85
N ARG A 157 -28.96 -6.39 3.98
CA ARG A 157 -29.07 -5.65 5.24
C ARG A 157 -28.02 -4.55 5.31
N TYR A 158 -28.36 -3.41 5.92
CA TYR A 158 -27.47 -2.26 6.02
C TYR A 158 -26.95 -2.07 7.44
N PHE A 159 -25.65 -1.80 7.52
CA PHE A 159 -24.94 -1.48 8.73
C PHE A 159 -24.12 -0.21 8.54
N VAL A 160 -23.85 0.52 9.63
CA VAL A 160 -23.09 1.77 9.61
C VAL A 160 -21.99 1.78 10.65
N SER A 161 -20.90 2.46 10.35
CA SER A 161 -19.87 2.75 11.33
C SER A 161 -20.11 4.11 11.99
N TYR A 162 -19.95 4.20 13.30
CA TYR A 162 -20.00 5.47 14.01
C TYR A 162 -18.67 6.24 13.91
N GLN A 163 -18.72 7.56 13.82
CA GLN A 163 -17.53 8.42 13.71
C GLN A 163 -16.80 8.69 15.03
N LEU A 164 -17.56 8.67 16.14
CA LEU A 164 -17.03 9.01 17.46
C LEU A 164 -16.48 7.76 18.12
N GLU A 165 -15.20 7.83 18.46
CA GLU A 165 -14.55 6.81 19.28
C GLU A 165 -14.48 7.30 20.73
N PRO A 166 -15.31 6.74 21.63
CA PRO A 166 -15.26 7.08 23.04
C PRO A 166 -13.92 6.68 23.66
N SER A 167 -13.48 7.42 24.68
CA SER A 167 -12.32 6.97 25.46
C SER A 167 -12.64 5.68 26.23
N ASN A 168 -11.62 4.88 26.56
CA ASN A 168 -11.80 3.65 27.33
C ASN A 168 -12.53 3.87 28.67
N GLU A 169 -12.42 5.08 29.25
CA GLU A 169 -13.10 5.43 30.50
C GLU A 169 -14.60 5.72 30.29
N GLN A 170 -14.99 6.12 29.08
CA GLN A 170 -16.38 6.39 28.71
C GLN A 170 -17.11 5.16 28.18
N LEU A 171 -16.38 4.18 27.65
CA LEU A 171 -16.95 2.99 27.02
C LEU A 171 -17.44 1.96 28.06
N ILE A 172 -18.66 1.45 27.87
CA ILE A 172 -19.25 0.35 28.63
C ILE A 172 -19.67 -0.73 27.64
N GLU A 173 -19.02 -1.89 27.70
CA GLU A 173 -19.41 -3.07 26.94
C GLU A 173 -20.56 -3.80 27.65
N ILE A 174 -21.55 -4.25 26.89
CA ILE A 174 -22.78 -4.85 27.45
C ILE A 174 -22.62 -6.34 27.74
N PHE A 175 -21.88 -7.03 26.89
CA PHE A 175 -21.65 -8.46 27.02
C PHE A 175 -20.24 -8.71 27.54
N ALA A 176 -20.08 -9.72 28.40
CA ALA A 176 -18.78 -10.22 28.81
C ALA A 176 -18.54 -11.54 28.06
N PRO A 177 -17.45 -11.67 27.27
CA PRO A 177 -17.13 -12.92 26.60
C PRO A 177 -16.87 -14.04 27.62
N GLN A 178 -17.29 -15.26 27.29
CA GLN A 178 -17.16 -16.43 28.18
C GLN A 178 -16.13 -17.40 27.60
N PRO A 179 -15.11 -17.84 28.37
CA PRO A 179 -13.89 -18.44 27.82
C PRO A 179 -14.02 -19.92 27.38
N ASN A 180 -15.19 -20.41 26.96
CA ASN A 180 -15.38 -21.84 26.68
C ASN A 180 -16.14 -22.08 25.37
N LEU A 181 -15.38 -22.22 24.28
CA LEU A 181 -15.88 -22.73 23.01
C LEU A 181 -15.21 -24.07 22.69
N GLY A 182 -16.01 -25.12 22.48
CA GLY A 182 -15.54 -26.42 22.00
C GLY A 182 -15.62 -26.52 20.48
N LEU A 183 -14.54 -26.96 19.84
CA LEU A 183 -14.55 -27.32 18.41
C LEU A 183 -15.33 -28.62 18.20
N LEU A 184 -16.19 -28.67 17.17
CA LEU A 184 -16.87 -29.89 16.75
C LEU A 184 -16.01 -30.64 15.71
N GLU A 185 -15.89 -31.96 15.85
CA GLU A 185 -15.04 -32.78 14.96
C GLU A 185 -15.68 -33.12 13.61
N LYS A 186 -17.01 -33.01 13.45
CA LYS A 186 -17.73 -33.44 12.25
C LYS A 186 -18.86 -32.50 11.83
N ILE A 187 -19.03 -32.36 10.51
CA ILE A 187 -20.17 -31.68 9.88
C ILE A 187 -21.42 -32.54 10.08
N SER A 188 -22.51 -31.93 10.55
CA SER A 188 -23.83 -32.57 10.67
C SER A 188 -24.69 -32.20 9.47
N ASN A 189 -25.17 -33.17 8.72
CA ASN A 189 -26.02 -32.93 7.54
C ASN A 189 -27.38 -32.29 7.86
N SER A 190 -27.80 -32.26 9.14
CA SER A 190 -29.04 -31.62 9.59
C SER A 190 -28.86 -30.16 10.02
N ALA A 191 -27.64 -29.62 10.02
CA ALA A 191 -27.34 -28.26 10.49
C ALA A 191 -27.39 -27.22 9.35
N LYS A 192 -27.81 -25.99 9.66
CA LYS A 192 -27.52 -24.83 8.78
C LYS A 192 -26.02 -24.56 8.86
N HIS A 193 -25.37 -24.57 7.72
CA HIS A 193 -23.94 -24.31 7.59
C HIS A 193 -23.73 -22.83 7.28
N VAL A 194 -22.91 -22.16 8.09
CA VAL A 194 -22.62 -20.74 7.94
C VAL A 194 -21.11 -20.57 7.96
N GLU A 195 -20.51 -20.23 6.83
CA GLU A 195 -19.07 -19.98 6.74
C GLU A 195 -18.72 -18.65 7.40
N LEU A 196 -17.90 -18.66 8.46
CA LEU A 196 -17.40 -17.46 9.11
C LEU A 196 -16.07 -17.04 8.49
N GLU A 197 -16.13 -16.37 7.35
CA GLU A 197 -14.92 -15.88 6.66
C GLU A 197 -14.86 -14.36 6.50
N SER A 198 -16.01 -13.67 6.55
CA SER A 198 -16.12 -12.22 6.46
C SER A 198 -17.01 -11.62 7.56
N GLU A 199 -16.85 -10.31 7.80
CA GLU A 199 -17.73 -9.55 8.71
C GLU A 199 -19.20 -9.62 8.26
N THR A 200 -19.46 -9.59 6.95
CA THR A 200 -20.82 -9.63 6.40
C THR A 200 -21.53 -10.96 6.68
N ASP A 201 -20.82 -12.09 6.61
CA ASP A 201 -21.39 -13.41 6.93
C ASP A 201 -21.85 -13.49 8.38
N PHE A 202 -21.01 -12.97 9.29
CA PHE A 202 -21.32 -12.92 10.71
C PHE A 202 -22.47 -11.96 11.03
N LEU A 203 -22.51 -10.80 10.36
CA LEU A 203 -23.59 -9.83 10.51
C LEU A 203 -24.93 -10.38 10.02
N ASP A 204 -24.95 -11.10 8.88
CA ASP A 204 -26.16 -11.76 8.39
C ASP A 204 -26.63 -12.87 9.33
N LEU A 205 -25.71 -13.71 9.81
CA LEU A 205 -26.03 -14.71 10.81
C LEU A 205 -26.60 -14.09 12.09
N THR A 206 -25.95 -13.03 12.56
CA THR A 206 -26.39 -12.30 13.75
C THR A 206 -27.80 -11.79 13.53
N ALA A 207 -28.04 -11.08 12.42
CA ALA A 207 -29.35 -10.54 12.10
C ALA A 207 -30.43 -11.64 12.02
N ASP A 208 -30.17 -12.76 11.33
CA ASP A 208 -31.08 -13.91 11.25
C ASP A 208 -31.47 -14.43 12.64
N ILE A 209 -30.48 -14.63 13.53
CA ILE A 209 -30.70 -15.11 14.90
C ILE A 209 -31.53 -14.09 15.70
N LEU A 210 -31.20 -12.80 15.59
CA LEU A 210 -31.87 -11.73 16.35
C LEU A 210 -33.32 -11.48 15.87
N GLU A 211 -33.58 -11.65 14.57
CA GLU A 211 -34.92 -11.56 13.96
C GLU A 211 -35.80 -12.79 14.31
N GLY A 212 -35.20 -13.82 14.88
CA GLY A 212 -35.88 -14.98 15.45
C GLY A 212 -36.02 -16.14 14.47
N GLU A 213 -35.16 -16.24 13.46
CA GLU A 213 -35.04 -17.47 12.67
C GLU A 213 -34.69 -18.66 13.59
N SER A 214 -35.45 -19.74 13.47
CA SER A 214 -35.22 -20.95 14.27
C SER A 214 -34.26 -21.89 13.55
N PHE A 215 -33.16 -22.24 14.20
CA PHE A 215 -32.18 -23.20 13.69
C PHE A 215 -32.05 -24.38 14.65
N GLU A 216 -32.22 -25.62 14.19
CA GLU A 216 -31.99 -26.79 15.06
C GLU A 216 -30.52 -26.87 15.47
N HIS A 217 -29.62 -26.74 14.48
CA HIS A 217 -28.17 -26.73 14.67
C HIS A 217 -27.55 -25.72 13.71
N ILE A 218 -26.62 -24.90 14.20
CA ILE A 218 -25.83 -23.99 13.35
C ILE A 218 -24.38 -24.45 13.44
N GLN A 219 -23.77 -24.68 12.29
CA GLN A 219 -22.36 -25.02 12.20
C GLN A 219 -21.60 -23.89 11.52
N LEU A 220 -20.76 -23.23 12.31
CA LEU A 220 -19.87 -22.20 11.83
C LEU A 220 -18.69 -22.87 11.14
N LEU A 221 -18.64 -22.75 9.83
CA LEU A 221 -17.61 -23.34 9.02
C LEU A 221 -16.41 -22.40 8.98
N THR A 222 -15.22 -22.91 9.29
CA THR A 222 -13.99 -22.12 9.17
C THR A 222 -12.86 -22.96 8.58
N GLU A 223 -12.02 -22.33 7.77
CA GLU A 223 -10.76 -22.94 7.32
C GLU A 223 -9.64 -22.78 8.34
N THR A 224 -9.82 -21.96 9.39
CA THR A 224 -8.80 -21.75 10.43
C THR A 224 -9.08 -22.53 11.71
N GLN A 225 -8.11 -23.30 12.16
CA GLN A 225 -8.12 -24.04 13.42
C GLN A 225 -7.65 -23.18 14.58
N ASN A 226 -6.90 -22.12 14.30
CA ASN A 226 -6.56 -21.13 15.32
C ASN A 226 -7.65 -20.05 15.31
N LEU A 227 -8.64 -20.23 16.19
CA LEU A 227 -9.77 -19.31 16.34
C LEU A 227 -9.33 -17.90 16.77
N ASN A 228 -8.16 -17.76 17.41
CA ASN A 228 -7.61 -16.45 17.77
C ASN A 228 -7.10 -15.64 16.58
N ASN A 229 -6.93 -16.28 15.40
CA ASN A 229 -6.50 -15.62 14.17
C ASN A 229 -7.68 -15.15 13.31
N ILE A 230 -8.92 -15.36 13.75
CA ILE A 230 -10.10 -14.87 13.05
C ILE A 230 -10.19 -13.34 13.28
N PRO A 231 -10.35 -12.50 12.22
CA PRO A 231 -10.43 -11.04 12.34
C PRO A 231 -11.54 -10.53 13.28
N ASP A 232 -11.52 -9.22 13.58
CA ASP A 232 -12.67 -8.48 14.13
C ASP A 232 -13.28 -9.03 15.43
N LYS A 233 -12.44 -9.66 16.26
CA LYS A 233 -12.85 -10.31 17.52
C LYS A 233 -14.01 -11.29 17.33
N LEU A 234 -14.11 -11.90 16.15
CA LEU A 234 -15.19 -12.81 15.78
C LEU A 234 -15.37 -13.93 16.80
N LEU A 235 -14.30 -14.46 17.39
CA LEU A 235 -14.40 -15.45 18.47
C LEU A 235 -15.19 -14.94 19.67
N GLU A 236 -14.82 -13.77 20.22
CA GLU A 236 -15.52 -13.14 21.36
C GLU A 236 -17.00 -12.90 21.01
N ARG A 237 -17.29 -12.53 19.76
CA ARG A 237 -18.65 -12.24 19.28
C ARG A 237 -19.47 -13.51 19.06
N VAL A 238 -18.85 -14.59 18.60
CA VAL A 238 -19.47 -15.92 18.53
C VAL A 238 -19.79 -16.44 19.93
N GLU A 239 -18.91 -16.22 20.91
CA GLU A 239 -19.19 -16.53 22.33
C GLU A 239 -20.40 -15.75 22.86
N ILE A 240 -20.50 -14.46 22.50
CA ILE A 240 -21.69 -13.65 22.85
C ILE A 240 -22.94 -14.20 22.15
N LEU A 241 -22.88 -14.54 20.85
CA LEU A 241 -24.00 -15.17 20.15
C LEU A 241 -24.44 -16.46 20.83
N LEU A 242 -23.51 -17.31 21.27
CA LEU A 242 -23.83 -18.56 21.97
C LEU A 242 -24.67 -18.34 23.23
N ASP A 243 -24.35 -17.32 24.02
CA ASP A 243 -25.10 -16.96 25.24
C ASP A 243 -26.51 -16.45 24.92
N LEU A 244 -26.70 -15.89 23.72
CA LEU A 244 -27.97 -15.30 23.27
C LEU A 244 -28.89 -16.29 22.53
N VAL A 245 -28.37 -17.43 22.08
CA VAL A 245 -29.11 -18.43 21.31
C VAL A 245 -29.98 -19.28 22.25
N PRO A 246 -31.31 -19.43 22.01
CA PRO A 246 -32.19 -20.20 22.87
C PRO A 246 -31.72 -21.66 23.03
N THR A 247 -31.91 -22.23 24.22
CA THR A 247 -31.48 -23.60 24.62
C THR A 247 -31.86 -24.76 23.67
N LYS A 248 -32.75 -24.54 22.69
CA LYS A 248 -33.11 -25.52 21.65
C LYS A 248 -32.15 -25.56 20.46
N ASN A 249 -31.34 -24.52 20.26
CA ASN A 249 -30.45 -24.39 19.11
C ASN A 249 -29.01 -24.66 19.61
N SER A 250 -28.31 -25.65 19.05
CA SER A 250 -26.88 -25.83 19.34
C SER A 250 -26.03 -25.17 18.26
N LEU A 251 -25.22 -24.20 18.63
CA LEU A 251 -24.24 -23.57 17.74
C LEU A 251 -22.86 -24.17 18.04
N GLY A 252 -22.12 -24.53 17.01
CA GLY A 252 -20.75 -25.05 17.16
C GLY A 252 -19.90 -24.77 15.93
N ILE A 253 -18.58 -24.75 16.12
CA ILE A 253 -17.63 -24.46 15.04
C ILE A 253 -17.13 -25.77 14.44
N VAL A 254 -17.25 -25.92 13.12
CA VAL A 254 -16.71 -27.04 12.35
C VAL A 254 -15.66 -26.53 11.39
N ILE A 255 -14.54 -27.22 11.31
CA ILE A 255 -13.51 -26.92 10.33
C ILE A 255 -13.84 -27.63 9.02
N VAL A 256 -14.12 -26.88 7.95
CA VAL A 256 -14.45 -27.45 6.65
C VAL A 256 -13.19 -27.72 5.86
N ARG A 257 -13.19 -28.85 5.16
CA ARG A 257 -12.11 -29.26 4.29
C ARG A 257 -12.64 -29.36 2.86
N PRO A 258 -11.96 -28.77 1.88
CA PRO A 258 -12.26 -29.08 0.49
C PRO A 258 -11.96 -30.57 0.26
N GLU A 259 -12.98 -31.38 0.04
CA GLU A 259 -12.80 -32.73 -0.50
C GLU A 259 -12.41 -32.60 -1.97
N GLN A 260 -11.41 -33.39 -2.41
CA GLN A 260 -11.05 -33.46 -3.82
C GLN A 260 -12.20 -34.09 -4.59
N LYS A 261 -12.87 -33.28 -5.41
CA LYS A 261 -13.87 -33.76 -6.35
C LYS A 261 -13.18 -34.51 -7.49
N PRO A 262 -13.86 -35.48 -8.13
CA PRO A 262 -13.37 -36.09 -9.34
C PRO A 262 -13.18 -35.03 -10.45
N ILE A 263 -12.06 -35.12 -11.18
CA ILE A 263 -11.71 -34.23 -12.29
C ILE A 263 -12.76 -34.38 -13.39
N GLN A 264 -13.36 -33.27 -13.82
CA GLN A 264 -14.50 -33.30 -14.75
C GLN A 264 -14.06 -33.28 -16.20
N HIS A 265 -13.10 -32.42 -16.55
CA HIS A 265 -12.76 -32.09 -17.94
C HIS A 265 -11.35 -32.56 -18.34
N SER A 266 -10.97 -33.75 -17.84
CA SER A 266 -9.62 -34.32 -18.00
C SER A 266 -9.17 -34.45 -19.46
N GLU A 267 -10.07 -34.92 -20.34
CA GLU A 267 -9.76 -35.15 -21.76
C GLU A 267 -9.38 -33.84 -22.48
N GLU A 268 -10.10 -32.73 -22.22
CA GLU A 268 -9.75 -31.43 -22.80
C GLU A 268 -8.42 -30.90 -22.29
N TYR A 269 -8.13 -31.04 -20.99
CA TYR A 269 -6.88 -30.59 -20.40
C TYR A 269 -5.69 -31.31 -21.01
N HIS A 270 -5.78 -32.64 -21.16
CA HIS A 270 -4.76 -33.45 -21.80
C HIS A 270 -4.60 -33.13 -23.29
N ARG A 271 -5.70 -32.85 -24.01
CA ARG A 271 -5.62 -32.37 -25.40
C ARG A 271 -4.83 -31.08 -25.50
N ILE A 272 -5.20 -30.06 -24.71
CA ILE A 272 -4.53 -28.75 -24.72
C ILE A 272 -3.05 -28.89 -24.34
N LEU A 273 -2.74 -29.71 -23.33
CA LEU A 273 -1.35 -29.98 -22.91
C LEU A 273 -0.53 -30.62 -24.03
N SER A 274 -1.08 -31.66 -24.69
CA SER A 274 -0.41 -32.34 -25.78
C SER A 274 -0.25 -31.44 -27.01
N GLU A 275 -1.27 -30.65 -27.34
CA GLU A 275 -1.31 -29.81 -28.54
C GLU A 275 -0.29 -28.65 -28.45
N TYR A 276 -0.27 -27.91 -27.35
CA TYR A 276 0.55 -26.70 -27.24
C TYR A 276 1.87 -26.90 -26.47
N TRP A 277 1.95 -27.85 -25.54
CA TRP A 277 3.18 -28.11 -24.78
C TRP A 277 3.91 -29.41 -25.18
N GLY A 278 3.24 -30.33 -25.88
CA GLY A 278 3.83 -31.60 -26.31
C GLY A 278 4.16 -32.55 -25.16
N TYR A 279 3.56 -32.36 -23.98
CA TYR A 279 3.76 -33.24 -22.83
C TYR A 279 2.67 -34.32 -22.76
N PRO A 280 3.01 -35.57 -22.39
CA PRO A 280 2.07 -36.67 -22.32
C PRO A 280 1.18 -36.63 -21.06
N SER A 281 1.66 -35.99 -19.98
CA SER A 281 0.99 -35.99 -18.69
C SER A 281 1.33 -34.76 -17.85
N PHE A 282 0.44 -34.47 -16.89
CA PHE A 282 0.66 -33.49 -15.84
C PHE A 282 1.65 -33.99 -14.79
N ARG A 283 2.28 -33.06 -14.07
CA ARG A 283 3.13 -33.38 -12.91
C ARG A 283 2.33 -33.42 -11.63
N ASP A 284 2.80 -34.20 -10.67
CA ASP A 284 2.36 -34.11 -9.28
C ASP A 284 3.17 -33.08 -8.51
N LEU A 285 2.50 -32.37 -7.61
CA LEU A 285 3.08 -31.39 -6.71
C LEU A 285 2.97 -31.90 -5.27
N GLU A 286 4.07 -31.81 -4.53
CA GLU A 286 4.07 -32.01 -3.08
C GLU A 286 3.39 -30.80 -2.41
N ILE A 287 2.22 -31.02 -1.81
CA ILE A 287 1.39 -29.99 -1.16
C ILE A 287 1.19 -30.33 0.30
N TYR A 288 1.31 -29.34 1.19
CA TYR A 288 0.92 -29.51 2.58
C TYR A 288 -0.59 -29.72 2.67
N LYS A 289 -0.98 -30.86 3.24
CA LYS A 289 -2.38 -31.25 3.41
C LYS A 289 -3.15 -30.27 4.30
N ASP A 290 -2.49 -29.77 5.35
CA ASP A 290 -3.07 -28.82 6.29
C ASP A 290 -1.94 -28.03 6.98
N VAL A 291 -1.63 -26.85 6.42
CA VAL A 291 -0.58 -25.95 6.94
C VAL A 291 -0.84 -25.43 8.35
N GLN A 292 -2.00 -25.70 8.95
CA GLN A 292 -2.31 -25.28 10.30
C GLN A 292 -2.17 -26.42 11.32
N LYS A 293 -2.36 -27.68 10.91
CA LYS A 293 -2.19 -28.85 11.78
C LYS A 293 -0.78 -29.41 11.76
N SER A 294 -0.25 -29.63 10.56
CA SER A 294 0.87 -30.54 10.39
C SER A 294 1.67 -30.26 9.13
N LYS A 295 2.86 -30.83 9.08
CA LYS A 295 3.71 -30.84 7.90
C LYS A 295 3.43 -32.06 7.00
N GLU A 296 2.26 -32.69 7.12
CA GLU A 296 1.87 -33.83 6.29
C GLU A 296 1.74 -33.37 4.83
N ILE A 297 2.39 -34.11 3.92
CA ILE A 297 2.43 -33.80 2.49
C ILE A 297 1.52 -34.80 1.76
N ILE A 298 0.74 -34.28 0.82
CA ILE A 298 -0.03 -35.04 -0.16
C ILE A 298 0.45 -34.69 -1.56
N ASN A 299 0.32 -35.63 -2.49
CA ASN A 299 0.56 -35.37 -3.91
C ASN A 299 -0.73 -34.91 -4.57
N VAL A 300 -0.69 -33.75 -5.21
CA VAL A 300 -1.81 -33.20 -5.98
C VAL A 300 -1.33 -32.95 -7.40
N SER A 301 -2.03 -33.51 -8.38
CA SER A 301 -1.69 -33.30 -9.78
C SER A 301 -1.96 -31.85 -10.18
N GLN A 302 -1.16 -31.31 -11.11
CA GLN A 302 -1.44 -30.01 -11.73
C GLN A 302 -2.84 -29.98 -12.36
N GLU A 303 -3.31 -31.12 -12.86
CA GLU A 303 -4.64 -31.29 -13.43
C GLU A 303 -5.76 -30.99 -12.42
N ALA A 304 -5.65 -31.47 -11.17
CA ALA A 304 -6.65 -31.19 -10.13
C ALA A 304 -6.75 -29.69 -9.80
N ILE A 305 -5.62 -28.97 -9.84
CA ILE A 305 -5.58 -27.52 -9.64
C ILE A 305 -6.22 -26.80 -10.84
N ILE A 306 -5.92 -27.25 -12.07
CA ILE A 306 -6.52 -26.74 -13.31
C ILE A 306 -8.05 -26.93 -13.26
N ASP A 307 -8.53 -28.12 -12.89
CA ASP A 307 -9.95 -28.44 -12.77
C ASP A 307 -10.66 -27.55 -11.73
N SER A 308 -10.00 -27.32 -10.58
CA SER A 308 -10.52 -26.38 -9.58
C SER A 308 -10.68 -24.98 -10.17
N ILE A 309 -9.68 -24.47 -10.88
CA ILE A 309 -9.73 -23.12 -11.49
C ILE A 309 -10.85 -23.05 -12.54
N VAL A 310 -10.95 -24.04 -13.41
CA VAL A 310 -11.97 -24.10 -14.46
C VAL A 310 -13.37 -24.17 -13.84
N SER A 311 -13.60 -25.08 -12.89
CA SER A 311 -14.88 -25.23 -12.21
C SER A 311 -15.37 -23.91 -11.59
N GLN A 312 -14.47 -23.15 -10.95
CA GLN A 312 -14.82 -21.86 -10.36
C GLN A 312 -15.09 -20.78 -11.43
N ALA A 313 -14.38 -20.81 -12.56
CA ALA A 313 -14.64 -19.90 -13.67
C ALA A 313 -15.99 -20.18 -14.35
N GLU A 314 -16.36 -21.44 -14.52
CA GLU A 314 -17.64 -21.85 -15.07
C GLU A 314 -18.81 -21.43 -14.16
N GLN A 315 -18.66 -21.61 -12.84
CA GLN A 315 -19.65 -21.14 -11.84
C GLN A 315 -19.82 -19.62 -11.92
N ALA A 316 -18.72 -18.87 -11.96
CA ALA A 316 -18.76 -17.42 -12.07
C ALA A 316 -19.46 -16.94 -13.35
N LEU A 317 -19.17 -17.56 -14.51
CA LEU A 317 -19.84 -17.23 -15.77
C LEU A 317 -21.35 -17.52 -15.76
N LYS A 318 -21.76 -18.59 -15.08
CA LYS A 318 -23.19 -18.95 -14.91
C LYS A 318 -23.92 -18.09 -13.88
N GLY A 319 -23.20 -17.22 -13.15
CA GLY A 319 -23.77 -16.42 -12.06
C GLY A 319 -24.07 -17.23 -10.80
N GLU A 320 -23.45 -18.40 -10.66
CA GLU A 320 -23.52 -19.25 -9.46
C GLU A 320 -22.49 -18.81 -8.40
N SER A 321 -22.61 -19.31 -7.18
CA SER A 321 -21.62 -19.08 -6.12
C SER A 321 -20.29 -19.72 -6.51
N TYR A 322 -19.21 -18.92 -6.50
CA TYR A 322 -17.86 -19.36 -6.82
C TYR A 322 -16.88 -19.00 -5.70
N ARG A 323 -15.68 -19.54 -5.81
CA ARG A 323 -14.54 -19.34 -4.92
C ARG A 323 -13.31 -18.90 -5.71
N ASP A 324 -12.44 -18.15 -5.06
CA ASP A 324 -11.13 -17.82 -5.59
C ASP A 324 -10.16 -19.00 -5.42
N VAL A 325 -8.93 -18.88 -5.91
CA VAL A 325 -7.93 -19.96 -5.80
C VAL A 325 -6.57 -19.37 -5.44
N PHE A 326 -5.90 -19.95 -4.44
CA PHE A 326 -4.58 -19.53 -3.98
C PHE A 326 -3.57 -20.67 -4.09
N VAL A 327 -2.56 -20.51 -4.94
CA VAL A 327 -1.54 -21.55 -5.20
C VAL A 327 -0.15 -21.06 -4.83
N THR A 328 0.51 -21.76 -3.91
CA THR A 328 1.97 -21.67 -3.75
C THR A 328 2.62 -22.87 -4.39
N SER A 329 3.58 -22.64 -5.27
CA SER A 329 4.28 -23.72 -5.96
C SER A 329 5.72 -23.29 -6.26
N PRO A 330 6.74 -24.10 -5.94
CA PRO A 330 8.14 -23.74 -6.14
C PRO A 330 8.46 -23.23 -7.55
N THR A 331 9.55 -22.46 -7.70
CA THR A 331 10.06 -22.10 -9.03
C THR A 331 10.43 -23.37 -9.81
N GLY A 332 10.05 -23.43 -11.09
CA GLY A 332 10.27 -24.61 -11.95
C GLY A 332 9.14 -25.64 -11.95
N ALA A 333 8.18 -25.56 -11.02
CA ALA A 333 7.06 -26.51 -10.91
C ALA A 333 5.95 -26.34 -11.98
N GLY A 334 6.15 -25.51 -13.00
CA GLY A 334 5.20 -25.35 -14.10
C GLY A 334 4.00 -24.44 -13.80
N LYS A 335 4.14 -23.43 -12.93
CA LYS A 335 3.07 -22.46 -12.58
C LYS A 335 2.29 -21.91 -13.78
N SER A 336 2.99 -21.56 -14.87
CA SER A 336 2.34 -21.00 -16.06
C SER A 336 1.34 -21.95 -16.71
N ILE A 337 1.59 -23.27 -16.69
CA ILE A 337 0.67 -24.27 -17.25
C ILE A 337 -0.66 -24.26 -16.49
N MET A 338 -0.60 -24.15 -15.16
CA MET A 338 -1.77 -24.20 -14.28
C MET A 338 -2.75 -23.06 -14.47
N PHE A 339 -2.37 -21.95 -15.13
CA PHE A 339 -3.31 -20.88 -15.49
C PHE A 339 -3.46 -20.67 -17.00
N GLN A 340 -2.48 -21.07 -17.82
CA GLN A 340 -2.59 -20.99 -19.28
C GLN A 340 -3.57 -22.02 -19.83
N ILE A 341 -3.60 -23.25 -19.29
CA ILE A 341 -4.56 -24.28 -19.75
C ILE A 341 -6.00 -23.90 -19.41
N PRO A 342 -6.35 -23.50 -18.17
CA PRO A 342 -7.69 -22.98 -17.88
C PRO A 342 -8.09 -21.84 -18.81
N ALA A 343 -7.18 -20.90 -19.09
CA ALA A 343 -7.47 -19.77 -19.97
C ALA A 343 -7.82 -20.19 -21.40
N ILE A 344 -7.07 -21.16 -21.96
CA ILE A 344 -7.36 -21.74 -23.28
C ILE A 344 -8.67 -22.50 -23.26
N TYR A 345 -8.91 -23.33 -22.23
CA TYR A 345 -10.14 -24.08 -22.05
C TYR A 345 -11.36 -23.14 -22.05
N MET A 346 -11.33 -22.07 -21.24
CA MET A 346 -12.44 -21.11 -21.17
C MET A 346 -12.70 -20.46 -22.54
N ALA A 347 -11.66 -20.09 -23.27
CA ALA A 347 -11.80 -19.46 -24.58
C ALA A 347 -12.32 -20.42 -25.66
N GLU A 348 -11.94 -21.70 -25.60
CA GLU A 348 -12.33 -22.70 -26.61
C GLU A 348 -13.76 -23.24 -26.41
N ASN A 349 -14.21 -23.36 -25.16
CA ASN A 349 -15.50 -23.96 -24.80
C ASN A 349 -16.64 -22.95 -24.56
N TYR A 350 -16.33 -21.68 -24.23
CA TYR A 350 -17.32 -20.62 -24.01
C TYR A 350 -17.21 -19.52 -25.08
N ARG A 351 -17.30 -19.94 -26.36
CA ARG A 351 -17.03 -19.04 -27.51
C ARG A 351 -18.04 -17.92 -27.67
N ASP A 352 -19.27 -18.13 -27.23
CA ASP A 352 -20.36 -17.15 -27.36
C ASP A 352 -20.17 -16.00 -26.37
N GLU A 353 -19.72 -16.31 -25.15
CA GLU A 353 -19.43 -15.36 -24.07
C GLU A 353 -18.08 -14.64 -24.25
N LYS A 354 -17.20 -15.22 -25.08
CA LYS A 354 -15.85 -14.71 -25.40
C LYS A 354 -15.06 -14.31 -24.14
N PRO A 355 -14.93 -15.19 -23.13
CA PRO A 355 -14.25 -14.83 -21.89
C PRO A 355 -12.80 -14.43 -22.16
N LEU A 356 -12.36 -13.34 -21.55
CA LEU A 356 -10.97 -12.91 -21.56
C LEU A 356 -10.31 -13.31 -20.24
N THR A 357 -9.12 -13.90 -20.32
CA THR A 357 -8.26 -14.08 -19.14
C THR A 357 -7.33 -12.90 -18.97
N LEU A 358 -7.41 -12.22 -17.83
CA LEU A 358 -6.49 -11.16 -17.45
C LEU A 358 -5.38 -11.73 -16.57
N VAL A 359 -4.12 -11.48 -16.92
CA VAL A 359 -2.95 -11.91 -16.13
C VAL A 359 -2.16 -10.69 -15.67
N ILE A 360 -2.21 -10.42 -14.37
CA ILE A 360 -1.44 -9.37 -13.73
C ILE A 360 -0.04 -9.88 -13.44
N SER A 361 0.96 -9.19 -13.99
CA SER A 361 2.37 -9.53 -13.81
C SER A 361 3.19 -8.29 -13.47
N PRO A 362 4.15 -8.40 -12.54
CA PRO A 362 4.88 -7.26 -11.99
C PRO A 362 5.92 -6.65 -12.92
N LEU A 363 6.43 -7.39 -13.90
CA LEU A 363 7.53 -6.94 -14.75
C LEU A 363 7.18 -7.06 -16.22
N ILE A 364 7.58 -6.05 -16.99
CA ILE A 364 7.39 -6.02 -18.44
C ILE A 364 8.12 -7.18 -19.11
N SER A 365 9.33 -7.52 -18.65
CA SER A 365 10.08 -8.67 -19.15
C SER A 365 9.31 -9.98 -18.97
N LEU A 366 8.75 -10.23 -17.77
CA LEU A 366 7.93 -11.41 -17.49
C LEU A 366 6.75 -11.53 -18.45
N MET A 367 6.01 -10.43 -18.66
CA MET A 367 4.88 -10.42 -19.60
C MET A 367 5.31 -10.74 -21.03
N GLN A 368 6.41 -10.14 -21.49
CA GLN A 368 6.95 -10.37 -22.84
C GLN A 368 7.42 -11.81 -23.03
N ASP A 369 8.09 -12.38 -22.03
CA ASP A 369 8.59 -13.76 -22.07
C ASP A 369 7.44 -14.77 -22.12
N GLN A 370 6.37 -14.55 -21.34
CA GLN A 370 5.18 -15.40 -21.37
C GLN A 370 4.48 -15.35 -22.73
N VAL A 371 4.25 -14.15 -23.28
CA VAL A 371 3.63 -13.99 -24.61
C VAL A 371 4.50 -14.59 -25.71
N ALA A 372 5.80 -14.37 -25.69
CA ALA A 372 6.73 -14.97 -26.65
C ALA A 372 6.77 -16.50 -26.53
N GLY A 373 6.70 -17.03 -25.31
CA GLY A 373 6.61 -18.47 -25.04
C GLY A 373 5.34 -19.11 -25.62
N MET A 374 4.18 -18.45 -25.47
CA MET A 374 2.92 -18.92 -26.05
C MET A 374 2.95 -18.91 -27.59
N LYS A 375 3.52 -17.85 -28.20
CA LYS A 375 3.69 -17.79 -29.66
C LYS A 375 4.61 -18.88 -30.20
N LYS A 376 5.68 -19.22 -29.49
CA LYS A 376 6.58 -20.35 -29.85
C LYS A 376 5.85 -21.70 -29.82
N LYS A 377 4.86 -21.83 -28.93
CA LYS A 377 3.94 -22.98 -28.84
C LYS A 377 2.78 -22.90 -29.83
N GLN A 378 2.84 -22.01 -30.82
CA GLN A 378 1.82 -21.78 -31.85
C GLN A 378 0.49 -21.21 -31.35
N TYR A 379 0.39 -20.85 -30.06
CA TYR A 379 -0.77 -20.16 -29.52
C TYR A 379 -0.63 -18.63 -29.66
N ASN A 380 -1.19 -18.09 -30.74
CA ASN A 380 -1.02 -16.67 -31.13
C ASN A 380 -2.02 -15.70 -30.51
N LYS A 381 -2.95 -16.20 -29.67
CA LYS A 381 -4.02 -15.41 -29.03
C LYS A 381 -3.65 -14.86 -27.64
N ALA A 382 -2.36 -14.75 -27.37
CA ALA A 382 -1.83 -14.12 -26.16
C ALA A 382 -1.17 -12.78 -26.49
N ALA A 383 -1.48 -11.73 -25.72
CA ALA A 383 -0.89 -10.41 -25.89
C ALA A 383 -0.50 -9.77 -24.55
N THR A 384 0.31 -8.72 -24.60
CA THR A 384 0.63 -7.88 -23.44
C THR A 384 0.45 -6.42 -23.79
N ILE A 385 -0.01 -5.61 -22.84
CA ILE A 385 0.01 -4.15 -22.94
C ILE A 385 0.89 -3.62 -21.80
N ASN A 386 1.92 -2.84 -22.16
CA ASN A 386 2.87 -2.27 -21.20
C ASN A 386 3.39 -0.91 -21.68
N SER A 387 4.12 -0.19 -20.82
CA SER A 387 4.62 1.17 -21.11
C SER A 387 5.58 1.25 -22.30
N ASN A 388 6.27 0.15 -22.65
CA ASN A 388 7.23 0.12 -23.76
C ASN A 388 6.57 0.03 -25.14
N LEU A 389 5.30 -0.37 -25.22
CA LEU A 389 4.61 -0.46 -26.50
C LEU A 389 4.26 0.92 -27.04
N SER A 390 4.44 1.08 -28.35
CA SER A 390 3.88 2.22 -29.07
C SER A 390 2.37 2.22 -28.85
N ILE A 391 1.77 3.41 -28.78
CA ILE A 391 0.33 3.49 -28.55
C ILE A 391 -0.46 2.96 -29.77
N ILE A 392 0.13 2.96 -30.98
CA ILE A 392 -0.46 2.28 -32.15
C ILE A 392 -0.58 0.77 -31.88
N ASP A 393 0.49 0.15 -31.38
CA ASP A 393 0.46 -1.27 -31.02
C ASP A 393 -0.51 -1.55 -29.88
N LYS A 394 -0.58 -0.66 -28.87
CA LYS A 394 -1.57 -0.79 -27.80
C LYS A 394 -3.00 -0.78 -28.35
N ASN A 395 -3.35 0.20 -29.19
CA ASN A 395 -4.70 0.31 -29.75
C ASN A 395 -5.03 -0.86 -30.68
N ARG A 396 -4.05 -1.33 -31.47
CA ARG A 396 -4.21 -2.55 -32.26
C ARG A 396 -4.56 -3.73 -31.36
N ILE A 397 -3.78 -3.96 -30.30
CA ILE A 397 -4.04 -5.05 -29.35
C ILE A 397 -5.40 -4.87 -28.67
N VAL A 398 -5.78 -3.66 -28.26
CA VAL A 398 -7.12 -3.35 -27.70
C VAL A 398 -8.23 -3.73 -28.66
N ASN A 399 -8.13 -3.37 -29.94
CA ASN A 399 -9.14 -3.75 -30.94
C ASN A 399 -9.22 -5.27 -31.12
N GLN A 400 -8.07 -5.96 -31.14
CA GLN A 400 -8.03 -7.41 -31.20
C GLN A 400 -8.66 -8.06 -29.96
N ILE A 401 -8.43 -7.48 -28.77
CA ILE A 401 -9.12 -7.91 -27.54
C ILE A 401 -10.62 -7.74 -27.70
N LYS A 402 -11.11 -6.55 -28.08
CA LYS A 402 -12.55 -6.28 -28.23
C LYS A 402 -13.23 -7.20 -29.26
N ASN A 403 -12.52 -7.54 -30.34
CA ASN A 403 -13.00 -8.45 -31.38
C ASN A 403 -13.05 -9.93 -30.95
N GLY A 404 -12.40 -10.30 -29.83
CA GLY A 404 -12.27 -11.70 -29.41
C GLY A 404 -11.12 -12.45 -30.10
N GLU A 405 -10.13 -11.75 -30.65
CA GLU A 405 -8.93 -12.35 -31.27
C GLU A 405 -7.85 -12.71 -30.24
N ILE A 406 -7.90 -12.09 -29.05
CA ILE A 406 -6.97 -12.32 -27.93
C ILE A 406 -7.72 -12.98 -26.77
N ASP A 407 -7.24 -14.11 -26.30
CA ASP A 407 -7.87 -14.88 -25.22
C ASP A 407 -7.17 -14.62 -23.87
N ILE A 408 -5.87 -14.30 -23.91
CA ILE A 408 -5.03 -14.08 -22.72
C ILE A 408 -4.33 -12.73 -22.83
N LEU A 409 -4.53 -11.86 -21.84
CA LEU A 409 -3.95 -10.53 -21.80
C LEU A 409 -3.10 -10.32 -20.54
N TYR A 410 -1.80 -10.14 -20.76
CA TYR A 410 -0.82 -9.83 -19.71
C TYR A 410 -0.67 -8.32 -19.49
N LEU A 411 -0.86 -7.86 -18.26
CA LEU A 411 -0.85 -6.44 -17.88
C LEU A 411 -0.10 -6.21 -16.57
N SER A 412 0.38 -4.98 -16.37
CA SER A 412 0.79 -4.51 -15.05
C SER A 412 -0.39 -3.93 -14.27
N THR A 413 -0.30 -3.85 -12.94
CA THR A 413 -1.32 -3.25 -12.08
C THR A 413 -1.59 -1.78 -12.43
N GLU A 414 -0.52 -1.04 -12.73
CA GLU A 414 -0.61 0.36 -13.13
C GLU A 414 -1.36 0.50 -14.47
N THR A 415 -1.09 -0.40 -15.42
CA THR A 415 -1.77 -0.39 -16.73
C THR A 415 -3.27 -0.71 -16.59
N LEU A 416 -3.64 -1.59 -15.66
CA LEU A 416 -5.03 -1.91 -15.35
C LEU A 416 -5.75 -0.68 -14.75
N GLN A 417 -5.14 -0.04 -13.75
CA GLN A 417 -5.75 1.05 -12.99
C GLN A 417 -5.75 2.40 -13.69
N ASN A 418 -4.89 2.60 -14.70
CA ASN A 418 -4.87 3.83 -15.51
C ASN A 418 -6.16 4.05 -16.33
N ARG A 419 -7.10 3.11 -16.32
CA ARG A 419 -8.40 3.22 -17.00
C ARG A 419 -9.51 3.21 -15.96
N SER A 420 -10.31 4.27 -15.95
CA SER A 420 -11.51 4.37 -15.10
C SER A 420 -12.56 3.31 -15.47
N ASN A 421 -12.65 2.95 -16.75
CA ASN A 421 -13.55 1.91 -17.25
C ASN A 421 -12.76 0.76 -17.90
N ILE A 422 -12.96 -0.47 -17.40
CA ILE A 422 -12.37 -1.68 -18.00
C ILE A 422 -12.87 -1.91 -19.45
N GLY A 423 -14.07 -1.44 -19.79
CA GLY A 423 -14.66 -1.55 -21.13
C GLY A 423 -13.82 -0.85 -22.21
N ASP A 424 -13.03 0.16 -21.84
CA ASP A 424 -12.09 0.80 -22.75
C ASP A 424 -11.03 -0.20 -23.26
N LEU A 425 -10.71 -1.20 -22.44
CA LEU A 425 -9.75 -2.25 -22.72
C LEU A 425 -10.41 -3.50 -23.33
N ILE A 426 -11.50 -3.98 -22.71
CA ILE A 426 -12.08 -5.30 -23.04
C ILE A 426 -13.34 -5.23 -23.91
N GLY A 427 -13.95 -4.05 -24.07
CA GLY A 427 -15.25 -3.89 -24.72
C GLY A 427 -16.36 -4.54 -23.91
N ASP A 428 -17.27 -5.24 -24.58
CA ASP A 428 -18.40 -5.95 -23.96
C ASP A 428 -18.06 -7.38 -23.54
N ARG A 429 -16.78 -7.78 -23.62
CA ARG A 429 -16.36 -9.14 -23.28
C ARG A 429 -16.50 -9.42 -21.79
N LYS A 430 -16.80 -10.67 -21.46
CA LYS A 430 -16.76 -11.17 -20.08
C LYS A 430 -15.31 -11.42 -19.65
N ILE A 431 -15.05 -11.28 -18.35
CA ILE A 431 -13.79 -11.70 -17.74
C ILE A 431 -14.00 -13.15 -17.31
N GLY A 432 -13.21 -14.07 -17.83
CA GLY A 432 -13.30 -15.49 -17.43
C GLY A 432 -12.48 -15.79 -16.19
N LEU A 433 -11.24 -15.27 -16.16
CA LEU A 433 -10.27 -15.50 -15.10
C LEU A 433 -9.49 -14.22 -14.83
N PHE A 434 -9.21 -13.93 -13.55
CA PHE A 434 -8.29 -12.88 -13.15
C PHE A 434 -7.10 -13.49 -12.40
N ILE A 435 -5.97 -13.61 -13.10
CA ILE A 435 -4.76 -14.23 -12.58
C ILE A 435 -3.85 -13.15 -12.00
N VAL A 436 -3.37 -13.34 -10.77
CA VAL A 436 -2.29 -12.53 -10.17
C VAL A 436 -1.05 -13.40 -10.03
N ASP A 437 -0.09 -13.19 -10.92
CA ASP A 437 1.22 -13.84 -10.88
C ASP A 437 2.14 -13.12 -9.90
N GLU A 438 3.03 -13.87 -9.25
CA GLU A 438 3.90 -13.41 -8.16
C GLU A 438 3.14 -12.68 -7.04
N ALA A 439 2.02 -13.25 -6.60
CA ALA A 439 1.08 -12.63 -5.65
C ALA A 439 1.71 -12.19 -4.32
N HIS A 440 2.86 -12.74 -3.94
CA HIS A 440 3.64 -12.28 -2.78
C HIS A 440 3.97 -10.77 -2.84
N ILE A 441 4.07 -10.19 -4.04
CA ILE A 441 4.35 -8.76 -4.28
C ILE A 441 3.30 -7.84 -3.67
N VAL A 442 2.05 -8.29 -3.58
CA VAL A 442 0.97 -7.57 -2.89
C VAL A 442 1.38 -7.24 -1.46
N THR A 443 2.14 -8.11 -0.80
CA THR A 443 2.56 -7.94 0.60
C THR A 443 3.98 -7.40 0.73
N THR A 444 4.93 -7.89 -0.06
CA THR A 444 6.35 -7.51 0.05
C THR A 444 6.61 -6.12 -0.54
N TRP A 445 6.02 -5.82 -1.70
CA TRP A 445 6.20 -4.53 -2.40
C TRP A 445 5.03 -3.57 -2.17
N GLY A 446 3.80 -4.06 -2.00
CA GLY A 446 2.62 -3.20 -1.82
C GLY A 446 2.76 -2.18 -0.68
N LYS A 447 3.30 -2.62 0.47
CA LYS A 447 3.50 -1.80 1.68
C LYS A 447 4.76 -0.91 1.66
N SER A 448 5.68 -1.10 0.72
CA SER A 448 7.05 -0.56 0.82
C SER A 448 7.63 0.02 -0.48
N PHE A 449 7.11 -0.37 -1.64
CA PHE A 449 7.72 -0.10 -2.95
C PHE A 449 6.77 0.09 -4.14
N ARG A 450 5.59 -0.55 -4.22
CA ARG A 450 4.61 -0.33 -5.30
C ARG A 450 3.18 -0.33 -4.77
N ALA A 451 2.68 0.86 -4.41
CA ALA A 451 1.35 1.02 -3.85
C ALA A 451 0.23 0.56 -4.80
N ASP A 452 0.45 0.56 -6.11
CA ASP A 452 -0.57 0.19 -7.10
C ASP A 452 -1.06 -1.26 -6.89
N TYR A 453 -0.23 -2.17 -6.34
CA TYR A 453 -0.69 -3.52 -5.99
C TYR A 453 -1.74 -3.54 -4.86
N TRP A 454 -1.70 -2.57 -3.95
CA TRP A 454 -2.71 -2.45 -2.90
C TRP A 454 -3.99 -1.81 -3.42
N TYR A 455 -3.89 -0.76 -4.25
CA TYR A 455 -5.05 -0.15 -4.91
C TYR A 455 -5.78 -1.14 -5.84
N MET A 456 -5.11 -2.20 -6.29
CA MET A 456 -5.72 -3.27 -7.08
C MET A 456 -6.88 -3.96 -6.35
N GLY A 457 -6.81 -4.16 -5.04
CA GLY A 457 -7.92 -4.75 -4.28
C GLY A 457 -9.21 -3.94 -4.37
N ILE A 458 -9.08 -2.61 -4.23
CA ILE A 458 -10.18 -1.66 -4.36
C ILE A 458 -10.74 -1.70 -5.78
N TYR A 459 -9.85 -1.71 -6.78
CA TYR A 459 -10.24 -1.83 -8.18
C TYR A 459 -11.02 -3.13 -8.45
N LEU A 460 -10.54 -4.26 -7.92
CA LEU A 460 -11.14 -5.57 -8.08
C LEU A 460 -12.52 -5.67 -7.42
N GLN A 461 -12.70 -5.08 -6.24
CA GLN A 461 -13.98 -5.00 -5.57
C GLN A 461 -15.02 -4.27 -6.44
N LYS A 462 -14.66 -3.10 -6.99
CA LYS A 462 -15.53 -2.35 -7.93
C LYS A 462 -15.80 -3.12 -9.22
N LEU A 463 -14.79 -3.81 -9.73
CA LEU A 463 -14.91 -4.61 -10.95
C LEU A 463 -15.89 -5.78 -10.75
N ARG A 464 -15.88 -6.42 -9.57
CA ARG A 464 -16.76 -7.53 -9.20
C ARG A 464 -18.24 -7.14 -9.07
N GLN A 465 -18.54 -5.87 -8.83
CA GLN A 465 -19.93 -5.36 -8.86
C GLN A 465 -20.55 -5.43 -10.26
N LYS A 466 -19.73 -5.48 -11.32
CA LYS A 466 -20.17 -5.47 -12.73
C LYS A 466 -19.85 -6.76 -13.48
N HIS A 467 -18.86 -7.52 -13.02
CA HIS A 467 -18.38 -8.74 -13.66
C HIS A 467 -18.14 -9.86 -12.64
N ASN A 468 -18.62 -11.06 -12.92
CA ASN A 468 -18.34 -12.24 -12.11
C ASN A 468 -17.12 -12.97 -12.65
N PHE A 469 -16.09 -13.17 -11.80
CA PHE A 469 -14.89 -13.92 -12.14
C PHE A 469 -14.11 -14.32 -10.88
N PRO A 470 -13.47 -15.51 -10.87
CA PRO A 470 -12.57 -15.89 -9.80
C PRO A 470 -11.22 -15.19 -9.96
N ILE A 471 -10.63 -14.80 -8.82
CA ILE A 471 -9.23 -14.40 -8.72
C ILE A 471 -8.42 -15.66 -8.43
N VAL A 472 -7.36 -15.85 -9.20
CA VAL A 472 -6.41 -16.94 -9.01
C VAL A 472 -5.03 -16.37 -8.76
N THR A 473 -4.43 -16.67 -7.63
CA THR A 473 -3.09 -16.18 -7.28
C THR A 473 -2.05 -17.29 -7.40
N PHE A 474 -0.90 -16.97 -8.00
CA PHE A 474 0.27 -17.84 -8.01
C PHE A 474 1.45 -17.15 -7.34
N THR A 475 2.19 -17.89 -6.52
CA THR A 475 3.47 -17.44 -5.97
C THR A 475 4.41 -18.61 -5.72
N ALA A 476 5.72 -18.37 -5.72
CA ALA A 476 6.70 -19.37 -5.32
C ALA A 476 6.64 -19.68 -3.83
N THR A 477 6.49 -18.64 -3.02
CA THR A 477 6.60 -18.69 -1.57
C THR A 477 5.58 -17.75 -0.94
N ALA A 478 4.94 -18.17 0.14
CA ALA A 478 4.13 -17.34 1.03
C ALA A 478 4.18 -17.92 2.44
N ILE A 479 4.31 -17.07 3.45
CA ILE A 479 4.23 -17.49 4.86
C ILE A 479 2.74 -17.70 5.19
N TYR A 480 2.40 -18.85 5.76
CA TYR A 480 1.01 -19.30 5.93
C TYR A 480 0.39 -18.88 7.27
N ALA A 481 1.22 -18.61 8.28
CA ALA A 481 0.78 -18.34 9.65
C ALA A 481 1.76 -17.42 10.41
N GLY A 482 1.41 -17.09 11.65
CA GLY A 482 2.20 -16.23 12.52
C GLY A 482 2.10 -14.73 12.19
N VAL A 483 3.03 -13.94 12.74
CA VAL A 483 3.01 -12.46 12.62
C VAL A 483 3.23 -11.99 11.18
N GLU A 484 3.86 -12.82 10.34
CA GLU A 484 4.15 -12.51 8.95
C GLU A 484 3.21 -13.24 7.98
N ASN A 485 1.99 -13.61 8.41
CA ASN A 485 1.02 -14.36 7.61
C ASN A 485 0.69 -13.65 6.28
N MET A 486 1.41 -14.02 5.22
CA MET A 486 1.28 -13.43 3.90
C MET A 486 0.00 -13.90 3.21
N TYR A 487 -0.43 -15.13 3.45
CA TYR A 487 -1.68 -15.65 2.89
C TYR A 487 -2.86 -14.77 3.30
N ALA A 488 -3.03 -14.52 4.61
CA ALA A 488 -4.08 -13.64 5.12
C ALA A 488 -3.97 -12.23 4.53
N GLU A 489 -2.75 -11.67 4.48
CA GLU A 489 -2.53 -10.34 3.90
C GLU A 489 -2.89 -10.26 2.41
N ILE A 490 -2.52 -11.25 1.58
CA ILE A 490 -2.86 -11.30 0.14
C ILE A 490 -4.38 -11.43 -0.02
N ARG A 491 -5.00 -12.37 0.71
CA ARG A 491 -6.45 -12.60 0.69
C ARG A 491 -7.22 -11.31 0.96
N THR A 492 -6.87 -10.61 2.04
CA THR A 492 -7.50 -9.34 2.41
C THR A 492 -7.17 -8.23 1.42
N SER A 493 -5.91 -8.08 0.99
CA SER A 493 -5.51 -6.97 0.09
C SER A 493 -6.13 -7.09 -1.30
N LEU A 494 -6.41 -8.30 -1.78
CA LEU A 494 -7.02 -8.54 -3.08
C LEU A 494 -8.54 -8.73 -3.01
N ASN A 495 -9.14 -8.66 -1.83
CA ASN A 495 -10.56 -8.96 -1.60
C ASN A 495 -10.95 -10.33 -2.18
N MET A 496 -10.15 -11.35 -1.89
CA MET A 496 -10.41 -12.70 -2.39
C MET A 496 -11.60 -13.35 -1.67
N VAL A 497 -12.47 -14.00 -2.43
CA VAL A 497 -13.68 -14.68 -1.97
C VAL A 497 -13.36 -16.16 -1.72
N ARG A 498 -13.27 -16.55 -0.45
CA ARG A 498 -13.14 -17.96 -0.01
C ARG A 498 -12.12 -18.78 -0.82
N PRO A 499 -10.84 -18.42 -0.90
CA PRO A 499 -9.95 -19.07 -1.86
C PRO A 499 -9.71 -20.55 -1.55
N ILE A 500 -9.79 -21.42 -2.57
CA ILE A 500 -9.30 -22.80 -2.49
C ILE A 500 -7.78 -22.76 -2.42
N THR A 501 -7.18 -23.33 -1.37
CA THR A 501 -5.74 -23.20 -1.11
C THR A 501 -4.93 -24.44 -1.48
N TYR A 502 -3.80 -24.21 -2.15
CA TYR A 502 -2.82 -25.22 -2.54
C TYR A 502 -1.43 -24.76 -2.09
N PHE A 503 -0.99 -25.23 -0.92
CA PHE A 503 0.29 -24.81 -0.33
C PHE A 503 1.42 -25.80 -0.67
N GLY A 504 2.15 -25.54 -1.74
CA GLY A 504 3.30 -26.35 -2.13
C GLY A 504 4.43 -26.36 -1.09
N LYS A 505 5.12 -27.51 -1.01
CA LYS A 505 6.25 -27.74 -0.11
C LYS A 505 7.38 -26.72 -0.32
N VAL A 506 7.87 -26.16 0.78
CA VAL A 506 8.91 -25.12 0.77
C VAL A 506 10.32 -25.74 0.80
N LYS A 507 10.49 -26.84 1.55
CA LYS A 507 11.77 -27.53 1.72
C LYS A 507 12.28 -28.12 0.40
N ARG A 508 13.54 -27.81 0.06
CA ARG A 508 14.23 -28.28 -1.14
C ARG A 508 15.36 -29.24 -0.75
N ASN A 509 15.27 -30.48 -1.22
CA ASN A 509 16.24 -31.54 -0.90
C ASN A 509 17.48 -31.52 -1.82
N ASP A 510 17.43 -30.71 -2.86
CA ASP A 510 18.42 -30.58 -3.94
C ASP A 510 19.30 -29.32 -3.81
N ILE A 511 19.12 -28.56 -2.71
CA ILE A 511 19.88 -27.34 -2.41
C ILE A 511 20.64 -27.52 -1.10
N TYR A 512 21.97 -27.55 -1.19
CA TYR A 512 22.90 -27.67 -0.07
C TYR A 512 23.37 -26.30 0.42
N MET A 513 23.47 -26.15 1.74
CA MET A 513 23.82 -24.88 2.39
C MET A 513 25.30 -24.84 2.79
N GLU A 514 26.06 -23.91 2.20
CA GLU A 514 27.50 -23.70 2.40
C GLU A 514 27.75 -22.35 3.10
N VAL A 515 27.48 -22.30 4.41
CA VAL A 515 27.52 -21.06 5.19
C VAL A 515 28.78 -20.97 6.06
N PHE A 516 29.65 -20.01 5.85
CA PHE A 516 30.87 -19.80 6.63
C PHE A 516 30.64 -18.68 7.65
N ASP A 517 30.65 -19.02 8.94
CA ASP A 517 30.43 -18.07 10.03
C ASP A 517 31.75 -17.41 10.45
N GLU A 518 31.95 -16.18 9.99
CA GLU A 518 33.07 -15.31 10.37
C GLU A 518 32.60 -14.18 11.31
N SER A 519 31.45 -14.36 11.98
CA SER A 519 30.81 -13.30 12.78
C SER A 519 31.60 -12.89 14.04
N HIS A 520 32.60 -13.70 14.41
CA HIS A 520 33.53 -13.43 15.50
C HIS A 520 34.70 -12.51 15.11
N GLU A 521 34.94 -12.28 13.82
CA GLU A 521 35.99 -11.37 13.35
C GLU A 521 35.57 -9.89 13.51
N ASP A 522 36.20 -9.15 14.45
CA ASP A 522 35.95 -7.70 14.63
C ASP A 522 36.75 -6.84 13.62
N LEU A 523 36.55 -7.11 12.32
CA LEU A 523 37.16 -6.33 11.24
C LEU A 523 36.45 -4.98 11.05
N LYS A 524 37.23 -3.90 10.95
CA LYS A 524 36.71 -2.52 10.83
C LYS A 524 37.10 -1.88 9.50
N GLY A 525 36.15 -1.17 8.89
CA GLY A 525 36.42 -0.28 7.76
C GLY A 525 37.02 -0.98 6.54
N LYS A 526 38.27 -0.64 6.21
CA LYS A 526 38.97 -1.13 5.00
C LYS A 526 39.35 -2.61 5.09
N ASP A 527 39.68 -3.10 6.27
CA ASP A 527 40.13 -4.47 6.46
C ASP A 527 38.99 -5.45 6.16
N TYR A 528 37.80 -5.14 6.67
CA TYR A 528 36.56 -5.85 6.35
C TYR A 528 36.29 -5.97 4.83
N LEU A 529 36.32 -4.83 4.12
CA LEU A 529 36.05 -4.80 2.68
C LEU A 529 37.09 -5.61 1.89
N THR A 530 38.37 -5.47 2.27
CA THR A 530 39.47 -6.17 1.60
C THR A 530 39.36 -7.68 1.80
N THR A 531 39.04 -8.14 3.02
CA THR A 531 38.79 -9.56 3.29
C THR A 531 37.64 -10.10 2.46
N LYS A 532 36.48 -9.41 2.43
CA LYS A 532 35.33 -9.85 1.61
C LYS A 532 35.67 -9.94 0.12
N TYR A 533 36.44 -8.99 -0.43
CA TYR A 533 36.83 -9.01 -1.85
C TYR A 533 37.73 -10.21 -2.17
N ASN A 534 38.68 -10.51 -1.28
CA ASN A 534 39.54 -11.68 -1.40
C ASN A 534 38.76 -13.00 -1.30
N LEU A 535 37.78 -13.07 -0.40
CA LEU A 535 36.88 -14.23 -0.28
C LEU A 535 36.05 -14.43 -1.55
N VAL A 536 35.44 -13.38 -2.10
CA VAL A 536 34.70 -13.49 -3.37
C VAL A 536 35.60 -14.03 -4.47
N LEU A 537 36.82 -13.50 -4.61
CA LEU A 537 37.76 -13.96 -5.61
C LEU A 537 38.16 -15.43 -5.40
N SER A 538 38.40 -15.86 -4.16
CA SER A 538 38.78 -17.25 -3.85
C SER A 538 37.64 -18.22 -4.15
N ARG A 539 36.39 -17.87 -3.81
CA ARG A 539 35.19 -18.65 -4.13
C ARG A 539 34.98 -18.74 -5.64
N LEU A 540 35.08 -17.63 -6.37
CA LEU A 540 34.94 -17.63 -7.84
C LEU A 540 36.02 -18.48 -8.52
N LYS A 541 37.26 -18.49 -8.03
CA LYS A 541 38.32 -19.39 -8.52
C LYS A 541 37.98 -20.86 -8.29
N LEU A 542 37.44 -21.20 -7.12
CA LEU A 542 36.96 -22.55 -6.82
C LEU A 542 35.84 -22.99 -7.78
N PHE A 543 34.85 -22.12 -8.00
CA PHE A 543 33.70 -22.46 -8.85
C PHE A 543 34.08 -22.57 -10.33
N SER A 544 34.92 -21.64 -10.81
CA SER A 544 35.44 -21.66 -12.19
C SER A 544 36.27 -22.92 -12.46
N LYS A 545 37.12 -23.35 -11.51
CA LYS A 545 37.90 -24.60 -11.63
C LYS A 545 37.01 -25.84 -11.84
N ASN A 546 35.81 -25.84 -11.27
CA ASN A 546 34.83 -26.92 -11.37
C ASN A 546 33.81 -26.70 -12.49
N ASN A 547 33.99 -25.70 -13.36
CA ASN A 547 33.07 -25.31 -14.45
C ASN A 547 31.63 -25.07 -13.98
N MET A 548 31.45 -24.54 -12.77
CA MET A 548 30.11 -24.34 -12.21
C MET A 548 29.57 -22.95 -12.52
N LYS A 549 28.42 -22.89 -13.19
CA LYS A 549 27.71 -21.63 -13.43
C LYS A 549 27.26 -21.04 -12.09
N THR A 550 27.65 -19.80 -11.84
CA THR A 550 27.55 -19.15 -10.52
C THR A 550 26.89 -17.79 -10.62
N LEU A 551 25.87 -17.58 -9.79
CA LEU A 551 25.21 -16.31 -9.58
C LEU A 551 25.62 -15.71 -8.23
N VAL A 552 26.15 -14.48 -8.23
CA VAL A 552 26.58 -13.77 -7.02
C VAL A 552 25.67 -12.59 -6.73
N TYR A 553 25.02 -12.59 -5.57
CA TYR A 553 24.12 -11.53 -5.14
C TYR A 553 24.79 -10.48 -4.26
N PHE A 554 24.53 -9.21 -4.58
CA PHE A 554 25.04 -8.04 -3.85
C PHE A 554 23.89 -7.15 -3.36
N PRO A 555 24.00 -6.59 -2.14
CA PRO A 555 22.97 -5.72 -1.59
C PRO A 555 22.87 -4.39 -2.36
N THR A 556 23.99 -3.84 -2.84
CA THR A 556 23.99 -2.56 -3.57
C THR A 556 24.80 -2.57 -4.85
N VAL A 557 24.45 -1.69 -5.79
CA VAL A 557 25.22 -1.45 -7.03
C VAL A 557 26.64 -1.01 -6.70
N LYS A 558 26.81 -0.20 -5.64
CA LYS A 558 28.13 0.28 -5.19
C LYS A 558 29.05 -0.87 -4.79
N THR A 559 28.57 -1.81 -3.99
CA THR A 559 29.36 -2.98 -3.56
C THR A 559 29.67 -3.91 -4.73
N LEU A 560 28.69 -4.13 -5.61
CA LEU A 560 28.85 -4.93 -6.82
C LEU A 560 29.94 -4.35 -7.75
N LEU A 561 29.90 -3.04 -8.03
CA LEU A 561 30.87 -2.40 -8.92
C LEU A 561 32.26 -2.35 -8.31
N ALA A 562 32.37 -2.21 -6.98
CA ALA A 562 33.64 -2.26 -6.28
C ALA A 562 34.29 -3.64 -6.41
N VAL A 563 33.53 -4.72 -6.23
CA VAL A 563 34.02 -6.09 -6.44
C VAL A 563 34.36 -6.34 -7.90
N HIS A 564 33.49 -5.96 -8.84
CA HIS A 564 33.77 -6.12 -10.28
C HIS A 564 35.08 -5.40 -10.69
N SER A 565 35.34 -4.21 -10.14
CA SER A 565 36.61 -3.51 -10.37
C SER A 565 37.80 -4.21 -9.71
N PHE A 566 37.62 -4.82 -8.54
CA PHE A 566 38.66 -5.59 -7.85
C PHE A 566 39.05 -6.84 -8.65
N LEU A 567 38.07 -7.53 -9.27
CA LEU A 567 38.31 -8.73 -10.07
C LEU A 567 39.23 -8.51 -11.28
N LYS A 568 39.43 -7.26 -11.74
CA LYS A 568 40.40 -6.93 -12.81
C LYS A 568 41.83 -7.37 -12.51
N GLN A 569 42.17 -7.59 -11.23
CA GLN A 569 43.46 -8.13 -10.81
C GLN A 569 43.63 -9.62 -11.13
N SER A 570 42.57 -10.30 -11.54
CA SER A 570 42.56 -11.71 -11.98
C SER A 570 41.77 -11.80 -13.30
N PRO A 571 42.43 -11.47 -14.45
CA PRO A 571 41.79 -11.44 -15.77
C PRO A 571 41.03 -12.73 -16.10
N GLU A 572 41.53 -13.87 -15.65
CA GLU A 572 40.94 -15.19 -15.87
C GLU A 572 39.51 -15.33 -15.30
N ILE A 573 39.20 -14.64 -14.19
CA ILE A 573 37.86 -14.59 -13.60
C ILE A 573 37.06 -13.42 -14.15
N TYR A 574 37.72 -12.27 -14.34
CA TYR A 574 37.08 -11.06 -14.86
C TYR A 574 36.43 -11.31 -16.24
N ASP A 575 37.13 -11.99 -17.15
CA ASP A 575 36.65 -12.25 -18.51
C ASP A 575 35.45 -13.23 -18.54
N GLN A 576 35.34 -14.07 -17.51
CA GLN A 576 34.21 -15.00 -17.30
C GLN A 576 33.00 -14.34 -16.62
N THR A 577 33.09 -13.06 -16.26
CA THR A 577 32.13 -12.38 -15.40
C THR A 577 31.25 -11.40 -16.18
N SER A 578 29.94 -11.56 -16.02
CA SER A 578 28.89 -10.61 -16.43
C SER A 578 28.38 -9.82 -15.22
N VAL A 579 27.81 -8.64 -15.48
CA VAL A 579 27.27 -7.77 -14.44
C VAL A 579 25.82 -7.38 -14.78
N TYR A 580 24.93 -7.46 -13.79
CA TYR A 580 23.52 -7.09 -13.97
C TYR A 580 22.96 -6.30 -12.77
N TYR A 581 22.43 -5.11 -13.02
CA TYR A 581 21.76 -4.30 -11.99
C TYR A 581 20.66 -3.41 -12.59
N GLY A 582 19.77 -2.90 -11.73
CA GLY A 582 18.57 -2.15 -12.13
C GLY A 582 18.82 -0.96 -13.07
N PRO A 583 19.73 -0.02 -12.75
CA PRO A 583 20.06 1.09 -13.65
C PRO A 583 20.85 0.76 -14.93
N LEU A 584 21.23 -0.50 -15.18
CA LEU A 584 22.00 -0.86 -16.37
C LEU A 584 21.14 -0.71 -17.65
N ASN A 585 21.75 -0.21 -18.73
CA ASN A 585 21.11 -0.06 -20.04
C ASN A 585 20.51 -1.38 -20.53
N LYS A 586 19.40 -1.31 -21.25
CA LYS A 586 18.62 -2.48 -21.67
C LYS A 586 19.44 -3.43 -22.56
N GLU A 587 20.23 -2.87 -23.48
CA GLU A 587 21.07 -3.64 -24.40
C GLU A 587 22.14 -4.44 -23.65
N LEU A 588 22.80 -3.80 -22.68
CA LEU A 588 23.83 -4.44 -21.84
C LEU A 588 23.24 -5.50 -20.89
N LYS A 589 22.03 -5.28 -20.38
CA LYS A 589 21.31 -6.29 -19.59
C LYS A 589 21.02 -7.54 -20.41
N GLU A 590 20.56 -7.35 -21.65
CA GLU A 590 20.27 -8.45 -22.56
C GLU A 590 21.55 -9.21 -22.92
N GLU A 591 22.63 -8.50 -23.27
CA GLU A 591 23.94 -9.10 -23.53
C GLU A 591 24.44 -9.91 -22.33
N ALA A 592 24.45 -9.32 -21.14
CA ALA A 592 24.88 -9.99 -19.91
C ALA A 592 24.05 -11.24 -19.60
N TYR A 593 22.72 -11.16 -19.79
CA TYR A 593 21.80 -12.28 -19.61
C TYR A 593 22.09 -13.40 -20.61
N GLN A 594 22.24 -13.08 -21.90
CA GLN A 594 22.53 -14.08 -22.94
C GLN A 594 23.90 -14.74 -22.75
N ASP A 595 24.93 -13.96 -22.42
CA ASP A 595 26.27 -14.49 -22.17
C ASP A 595 26.30 -15.46 -20.99
N PHE A 596 25.55 -15.16 -19.93
CA PHE A 596 25.43 -16.05 -18.77
C PHE A 596 24.55 -17.26 -19.08
N ARG A 597 23.40 -17.06 -19.74
CA ARG A 597 22.49 -18.15 -20.13
C ARG A 597 23.21 -19.17 -21.01
N LEU A 598 23.91 -18.72 -22.05
CA LEU A 598 24.66 -19.58 -22.98
C LEU A 598 25.97 -20.13 -22.39
N GLY A 599 26.34 -19.73 -21.17
CA GLY A 599 27.56 -20.21 -20.51
C GLY A 599 28.86 -19.61 -21.07
N LYS A 600 28.80 -18.58 -21.93
CA LYS A 600 29.99 -17.85 -22.40
C LYS A 600 30.72 -17.16 -21.25
N LYS A 601 29.94 -16.61 -20.32
CA LYS A 601 30.41 -16.01 -19.06
C LYS A 601 29.72 -16.73 -17.90
N PRO A 602 30.34 -17.76 -17.30
CA PRO A 602 29.69 -18.60 -16.30
C PRO A 602 29.48 -17.91 -14.95
N VAL A 603 29.98 -16.68 -14.75
CA VAL A 603 29.78 -15.91 -13.51
C VAL A 603 28.89 -14.70 -13.78
N MET A 604 27.85 -14.54 -12.98
CA MET A 604 26.99 -13.34 -12.98
C MET A 604 27.10 -12.62 -11.64
N LEU A 605 27.56 -11.38 -11.63
CA LEU A 605 27.44 -10.50 -10.46
C LEU A 605 26.17 -9.67 -10.59
N ALA A 606 25.27 -9.78 -9.62
CA ALA A 606 23.99 -9.11 -9.70
C ALA A 606 23.46 -8.54 -8.39
N THR A 607 22.60 -7.54 -8.50
CA THR A 607 21.69 -7.19 -7.41
C THR A 607 20.37 -7.97 -7.55
N LYS A 608 19.45 -7.79 -6.61
CA LYS A 608 18.08 -8.36 -6.65
C LYS A 608 17.34 -8.12 -7.99
N ALA A 609 17.76 -7.14 -8.78
CA ALA A 609 17.24 -6.89 -10.13
C ALA A 609 17.41 -8.09 -11.09
N PHE A 610 18.44 -8.94 -10.90
CA PHE A 610 18.58 -10.21 -11.63
C PHE A 610 17.83 -11.30 -10.87
N GLY A 611 16.52 -11.34 -11.04
CA GLY A 611 15.70 -12.29 -10.30
C GLY A 611 14.46 -12.73 -11.04
N MET A 612 13.37 -12.01 -10.82
CA MET A 612 12.04 -12.38 -11.32
C MET A 612 12.04 -12.58 -12.85
N GLY A 613 11.49 -13.70 -13.32
CA GLY A 613 11.43 -14.06 -14.74
C GLY A 613 12.67 -14.72 -15.32
N ILE A 614 13.72 -14.91 -14.52
CA ILE A 614 14.90 -15.64 -14.98
C ILE A 614 14.62 -17.14 -14.91
N ASP A 615 14.74 -17.80 -16.06
CA ASP A 615 14.69 -19.25 -16.19
C ASP A 615 15.95 -19.80 -16.85
N ILE A 616 16.89 -20.21 -16.00
CA ILE A 616 18.18 -20.80 -16.38
C ILE A 616 18.30 -22.07 -15.55
N SER A 617 18.28 -23.23 -16.22
CA SER A 617 18.14 -24.53 -15.57
C SER A 617 19.44 -25.04 -14.93
N ASP A 618 20.59 -24.57 -15.40
CA ASP A 618 21.92 -25.11 -15.12
C ASP A 618 22.75 -24.24 -14.15
N ILE A 619 22.12 -23.37 -13.35
CA ILE A 619 22.81 -22.64 -12.28
C ILE A 619 23.11 -23.62 -11.14
N GLN A 620 24.39 -23.77 -10.79
CA GLN A 620 24.83 -24.69 -9.73
C GLN A 620 25.12 -23.98 -8.42
N ASN A 621 25.63 -22.75 -8.47
CA ASN A 621 25.93 -21.97 -7.28
C ASN A 621 25.15 -20.66 -7.25
N VAL A 622 24.56 -20.36 -6.10
CA VAL A 622 24.17 -19.01 -5.71
C VAL A 622 25.04 -18.61 -4.53
N TYR A 623 25.76 -17.50 -4.66
CA TYR A 623 26.64 -16.97 -3.62
C TYR A 623 26.19 -15.59 -3.20
N HIS A 624 25.88 -15.40 -1.93
CA HIS A 624 25.50 -14.08 -1.41
C HIS A 624 26.73 -13.41 -0.81
N TYR A 625 27.12 -12.28 -1.42
CA TYR A 625 28.12 -11.39 -0.81
C TYR A 625 27.66 -10.92 0.57
N ALA A 626 26.38 -10.60 0.69
CA ALA A 626 25.67 -10.31 1.92
C ALA A 626 24.18 -10.54 1.64
N PRO A 627 23.32 -10.69 2.66
CA PRO A 627 21.89 -10.80 2.42
C PRO A 627 21.36 -9.52 1.76
N THR A 628 20.52 -9.69 0.74
CA THR A 628 20.07 -8.64 -0.20
C THR A 628 18.67 -8.12 0.09
N GLY A 629 17.95 -8.71 1.04
CA GLY A 629 16.57 -8.41 1.36
C GLY A 629 16.11 -9.07 2.65
N ASP A 630 14.83 -9.46 2.69
CA ASP A 630 14.26 -10.25 3.78
C ASP A 630 14.56 -11.76 3.62
N LEU A 631 14.14 -12.58 4.58
CA LEU A 631 14.38 -14.03 4.52
C LEU A 631 13.68 -14.67 3.31
N LEU A 632 12.50 -14.17 2.92
CA LEU A 632 11.75 -14.70 1.79
C LEU A 632 12.51 -14.46 0.47
N ASP A 633 13.06 -13.27 0.30
CA ASP A 633 13.91 -12.92 -0.82
C ASP A 633 15.11 -13.87 -0.91
N TYR A 634 15.78 -14.13 0.23
CA TYR A 634 16.90 -15.06 0.28
C TYR A 634 16.50 -16.48 -0.15
N ILE A 635 15.36 -17.00 0.33
CA ILE A 635 14.85 -18.32 -0.07
C ILE A 635 14.52 -18.37 -1.57
N GLN A 636 13.92 -17.31 -2.12
CA GLN A 636 13.66 -17.23 -3.56
C GLN A 636 14.94 -17.14 -4.40
N GLU A 637 15.95 -16.43 -3.90
CA GLU A 637 17.24 -16.24 -4.58
C GLU A 637 18.06 -17.53 -4.61
N ILE A 638 18.14 -18.27 -3.50
CA ILE A 638 18.79 -19.58 -3.48
C ILE A 638 17.99 -20.61 -4.28
N GLY A 639 16.66 -20.51 -4.34
CA GLY A 639 15.80 -21.39 -5.15
C GLY A 639 16.01 -21.34 -6.67
N ARG A 640 16.99 -20.53 -7.13
CA ARG A 640 17.42 -20.44 -8.54
C ARG A 640 18.40 -21.51 -8.96
N VAL A 641 19.08 -22.16 -8.00
CA VAL A 641 19.90 -23.34 -8.31
C VAL A 641 19.02 -24.58 -8.48
N ALA A 642 19.60 -25.65 -9.04
CA ALA A 642 18.98 -26.98 -9.11
C ALA A 642 17.57 -26.97 -9.75
N ARG A 643 17.40 -26.27 -10.87
CA ARG A 643 16.13 -26.33 -11.64
C ARG A 643 16.08 -27.52 -12.59
N ASP A 644 17.24 -28.03 -12.99
CA ASP A 644 17.37 -29.35 -13.58
C ASP A 644 17.39 -30.39 -12.47
N GLU A 645 16.44 -31.32 -12.47
CA GLU A 645 16.30 -32.41 -11.48
C GLU A 645 17.55 -33.31 -11.40
N ARG A 646 18.46 -33.22 -12.39
CA ARG A 646 19.72 -33.96 -12.43
C ARG A 646 20.88 -33.26 -11.73
N LEU A 647 20.70 -32.00 -11.31
CA LEU A 647 21.76 -31.18 -10.72
C LEU A 647 21.48 -30.89 -9.25
N ASN A 648 22.51 -31.02 -8.43
CA ASN A 648 22.52 -30.48 -7.08
C ASN A 648 22.99 -29.01 -7.12
N GLY A 649 22.33 -28.18 -6.32
CA GLY A 649 22.63 -26.77 -6.19
C GLY A 649 23.25 -26.44 -4.83
N TYR A 650 24.03 -25.37 -4.77
CA TYR A 650 24.69 -24.92 -3.55
C TYR A 650 24.43 -23.44 -3.28
N ALA A 651 24.01 -23.14 -2.06
CA ALA A 651 23.78 -21.79 -1.55
C ALA A 651 24.95 -21.40 -0.62
N TRP A 652 25.79 -20.48 -1.08
CA TRP A 652 27.01 -20.06 -0.40
C TRP A 652 26.83 -18.71 0.29
N VAL A 653 27.34 -18.57 1.51
CA VAL A 653 27.44 -17.30 2.25
C VAL A 653 28.74 -17.30 3.06
N ASP A 654 29.55 -16.24 2.96
CA ASP A 654 30.60 -15.96 3.97
C ASP A 654 30.08 -14.84 4.89
N TYR A 655 29.49 -15.21 6.03
CA TYR A 655 28.72 -14.31 6.87
C TYR A 655 29.60 -13.58 7.88
N PHE A 656 29.52 -12.25 7.85
CA PHE A 656 30.13 -11.38 8.85
C PHE A 656 29.04 -10.59 9.58
N LYS A 657 29.28 -10.27 10.86
CA LYS A 657 28.37 -9.41 11.63
C LYS A 657 28.13 -8.05 10.96
N ASN A 658 29.12 -7.56 10.22
CA ASN A 658 29.02 -6.29 9.50
C ASN A 658 28.09 -6.33 8.28
N ASP A 659 27.77 -7.52 7.74
CA ASP A 659 26.85 -7.66 6.59
C ASP A 659 25.45 -7.15 6.93
N LEU A 660 25.03 -7.28 8.19
CA LEU A 660 23.74 -6.76 8.67
C LEU A 660 23.64 -5.23 8.63
N PHE A 661 24.77 -4.50 8.60
CA PHE A 661 24.73 -3.04 8.44
C PHE A 661 24.25 -2.62 7.05
N GLU A 662 24.56 -3.40 6.01
CA GLU A 662 24.10 -3.13 4.64
C GLU A 662 22.58 -3.26 4.55
N ILE A 663 22.02 -4.30 5.15
CA ILE A 663 20.57 -4.50 5.29
C ILE A 663 19.94 -3.34 6.08
N GLN A 664 20.49 -2.98 7.24
CA GLN A 664 20.04 -1.84 8.05
C GLN A 664 20.02 -0.53 7.25
N ARG A 665 21.03 -0.30 6.42
CA ARG A 665 21.11 0.88 5.56
C ARG A 665 19.99 0.89 4.51
N MET A 666 19.73 -0.25 3.86
CA MET A 666 18.68 -0.38 2.85
C MET A 666 17.27 -0.17 3.42
N HIS A 667 16.97 -0.79 4.57
CA HIS A 667 15.70 -0.53 5.27
C HIS A 667 15.61 0.92 5.74
N GLY A 668 16.72 1.50 6.22
CA GLY A 668 16.78 2.89 6.63
C GLY A 668 16.41 3.88 5.51
N MET A 669 16.86 3.61 4.29
CA MET A 669 16.64 4.43 3.10
C MET A 669 15.25 4.28 2.48
N SER A 670 14.55 3.15 2.67
CA SER A 670 13.23 2.90 2.08
C SER A 670 12.08 3.08 3.08
N ALA A 671 12.34 2.95 4.38
CA ALA A 671 11.30 2.99 5.41
C ALA A 671 10.61 4.35 5.50
N ILE A 672 9.27 4.30 5.55
CA ILE A 672 8.43 5.41 5.98
C ILE A 672 8.64 5.61 7.49
N ARG A 673 8.57 6.87 7.95
CA ARG A 673 8.70 7.21 9.37
C ARG A 673 7.40 7.80 9.89
N LYS A 674 7.12 7.61 11.18
CA LYS A 674 5.92 8.14 11.86
C LYS A 674 5.72 9.64 11.60
N TYR A 675 6.79 10.44 11.64
CA TYR A 675 6.70 11.87 11.38
C TYR A 675 6.24 12.19 9.95
N GLN A 676 6.56 11.36 8.95
CA GLN A 676 6.13 11.56 7.56
C GLN A 676 4.62 11.35 7.43
N ILE A 677 4.08 10.33 8.10
CA ILE A 677 2.64 10.09 8.20
C ILE A 677 1.94 11.31 8.82
N LEU A 678 2.45 11.79 9.97
CA LEU A 678 1.91 12.96 10.65
C LEU A 678 2.02 14.26 9.83
N ALA A 679 3.11 14.43 9.07
CA ALA A 679 3.28 15.59 8.22
C ALA A 679 2.32 15.59 7.02
N VAL A 680 2.08 14.42 6.41
CA VAL A 680 1.06 14.26 5.36
C VAL A 680 -0.33 14.58 5.91
N MET A 681 -0.69 14.01 7.07
CA MET A 681 -1.94 14.33 7.77
C MET A 681 -2.11 15.84 8.05
N GLN A 682 -1.04 16.49 8.52
CA GLN A 682 -1.04 17.93 8.79
C GLN A 682 -1.32 18.75 7.53
N LYS A 683 -0.66 18.42 6.41
CA LYS A 683 -0.85 19.11 5.14
C LYS A 683 -2.27 18.94 4.61
N ILE A 684 -2.83 17.73 4.69
CA ILE A 684 -4.24 17.46 4.35
C ILE A 684 -5.18 18.32 5.19
N ARG A 685 -4.95 18.41 6.51
CA ARG A 685 -5.75 19.25 7.41
C ARG A 685 -5.68 20.73 7.05
N GLU A 686 -4.50 21.23 6.72
CA GLU A 686 -4.30 22.64 6.31
C GLU A 686 -5.07 22.95 5.03
N ILE A 687 -4.91 22.12 4.00
CA ILE A 687 -5.62 22.29 2.73
C ILE A 687 -7.14 22.24 2.94
N TYR A 688 -7.63 21.30 3.75
CA TYR A 688 -9.04 21.19 4.10
C TYR A 688 -9.58 22.44 4.81
N ARG A 689 -8.84 22.99 5.79
CA ARG A 689 -9.26 24.21 6.51
C ARG A 689 -9.26 25.45 5.62
N THR A 690 -8.35 25.52 4.64
CA THR A 690 -8.29 26.64 3.70
C THR A 690 -9.40 26.55 2.65
N LYS A 691 -9.56 25.39 2.01
CA LYS A 691 -10.55 25.21 0.91
C LYS A 691 -11.98 25.05 1.45
N LYS A 692 -12.15 24.59 2.70
CA LYS A 692 -13.45 24.27 3.33
C LYS A 692 -14.30 23.30 2.50
N THR A 693 -13.65 22.41 1.76
CA THR A 693 -14.29 21.38 0.92
C THR A 693 -13.79 19.99 1.32
N ARG A 694 -14.68 18.99 1.23
CA ARG A 694 -14.32 17.57 1.46
C ARG A 694 -13.54 16.96 0.30
N ASN A 695 -13.72 17.52 -0.90
CA ASN A 695 -13.04 17.09 -2.12
C ASN A 695 -11.78 17.92 -2.31
N LEU A 696 -10.64 17.31 -2.02
CA LEU A 696 -9.33 17.93 -2.13
C LEU A 696 -8.62 17.38 -3.37
N ILE A 697 -8.00 18.29 -4.10
CA ILE A 697 -7.04 17.98 -5.14
C ILE A 697 -5.70 18.47 -4.64
N MET A 698 -4.71 17.57 -4.66
CA MET A 698 -3.35 17.84 -4.19
C MET A 698 -2.34 17.36 -5.22
N ASN A 699 -1.20 18.03 -5.27
CA ASN A 699 -0.11 17.65 -6.14
C ASN A 699 0.92 16.82 -5.36
N ALA A 700 1.46 15.73 -5.94
CA ALA A 700 2.53 14.98 -5.30
C ALA A 700 3.77 15.85 -4.96
N ASP A 701 4.03 16.89 -5.76
CA ASP A 701 5.11 17.85 -5.51
C ASP A 701 4.88 18.71 -4.25
N ASP A 702 3.65 18.89 -3.78
CA ASP A 702 3.35 19.61 -2.53
C ASP A 702 4.00 18.93 -1.32
N PHE A 703 4.33 17.64 -1.44
CA PHE A 703 4.90 16.80 -0.38
C PHE A 703 6.39 16.54 -0.58
N ARG A 704 7.01 17.09 -1.63
CA ARG A 704 8.40 16.80 -2.01
C ARG A 704 9.37 17.06 -0.85
N TYR A 705 9.19 18.17 -0.13
CA TYR A 705 10.01 18.52 1.04
C TYR A 705 9.85 17.54 2.23
N LEU A 706 8.68 16.89 2.36
CA LEU A 706 8.39 15.93 3.42
C LEU A 706 8.90 14.51 3.10
N LEU A 707 8.96 14.17 1.81
CA LEU A 707 9.07 12.79 1.34
C LEU A 707 10.39 12.44 0.65
N GLN A 708 11.24 13.41 0.31
CA GLN A 708 12.53 13.12 -0.34
C GLN A 708 13.59 12.67 0.69
N ASN A 709 14.25 11.53 0.45
CA ASN A 709 15.36 11.07 1.29
C ASN A 709 16.68 11.69 0.82
N ALA A 710 17.60 11.94 1.76
CA ALA A 710 18.92 12.56 1.50
C ALA A 710 19.78 11.88 0.41
N ASN A 711 19.48 10.61 0.08
CA ASN A 711 20.29 9.76 -0.80
C ASN A 711 19.51 9.10 -1.95
N ALA A 712 18.24 9.44 -2.18
CA ALA A 712 17.47 8.89 -3.30
C ALA A 712 17.65 9.79 -4.53
N GLU A 713 18.36 9.31 -5.55
CA GLU A 713 18.59 10.03 -6.81
C GLU A 713 17.37 10.00 -7.75
N ASP A 714 16.33 9.21 -7.44
CA ASP A 714 15.17 8.99 -8.30
C ASP A 714 13.91 9.77 -7.84
N ASP A 715 13.52 10.78 -8.61
CA ASP A 715 12.29 11.58 -8.45
C ASP A 715 10.99 10.76 -8.64
N SER A 716 11.05 9.60 -9.32
CA SER A 716 9.91 8.68 -9.48
C SER A 716 9.47 8.00 -8.18
N SER A 717 10.24 8.17 -7.09
CA SER A 717 9.95 7.58 -5.78
C SER A 717 8.94 8.37 -4.94
N ILE A 718 8.69 9.64 -5.24
CA ILE A 718 7.90 10.53 -4.36
C ILE A 718 6.40 10.25 -4.47
N ASP A 719 5.86 10.17 -5.70
CA ASP A 719 4.45 9.83 -5.95
C ASP A 719 4.10 8.50 -5.26
N ASN A 720 4.88 7.46 -5.56
CA ASN A 720 4.66 6.16 -4.96
C ASN A 720 4.80 6.17 -3.42
N ARG A 721 5.74 6.93 -2.85
CA ARG A 721 5.84 7.04 -1.40
C ARG A 721 4.65 7.77 -0.77
N LEU A 722 4.17 8.83 -1.41
CA LEU A 722 2.96 9.53 -0.98
C LEU A 722 1.76 8.59 -1.05
N LYS A 723 1.60 7.84 -2.15
CA LYS A 723 0.58 6.79 -2.30
C LYS A 723 0.63 5.77 -1.16
N ILE A 724 1.82 5.27 -0.79
CA ILE A 724 1.97 4.34 0.32
C ILE A 724 1.55 5.01 1.64
N ILE A 725 1.97 6.24 1.91
CA ILE A 725 1.62 6.94 3.17
C ILE A 725 0.12 7.18 3.26
N LEU A 726 -0.51 7.71 2.20
CA LEU A 726 -1.95 7.95 2.17
C LEU A 726 -2.73 6.67 2.42
N LEU A 727 -2.28 5.57 1.82
CA LEU A 727 -2.92 4.28 1.97
C LEU A 727 -2.65 3.63 3.34
N MET A 728 -1.46 3.84 3.93
CA MET A 728 -1.18 3.47 5.31
C MET A 728 -2.07 4.23 6.30
N ILE A 729 -2.43 5.49 6.00
CA ILE A 729 -3.37 6.26 6.79
C ILE A 729 -4.79 5.71 6.60
N GLU A 730 -5.19 5.49 5.34
CA GLU A 730 -6.51 4.97 4.97
C GLU A 730 -6.81 3.64 5.68
N LYS A 731 -5.92 2.66 5.52
CA LYS A 731 -6.07 1.32 6.09
C LYS A 731 -5.92 1.26 7.62
N ASP A 732 -5.06 2.10 8.20
CA ASP A 732 -4.94 2.17 9.68
C ASP A 732 -6.21 2.73 10.32
N PHE A 733 -6.87 3.68 9.68
CA PHE A 733 -8.15 4.20 10.14
C PHE A 733 -9.32 3.24 9.89
N GLU A 734 -9.38 2.59 8.72
CA GLU A 734 -10.37 1.52 8.48
C GLU A 734 -10.28 0.41 9.54
N GLN A 735 -9.08 -0.04 9.87
CA GLN A 735 -8.89 -1.10 10.87
C GLN A 735 -9.32 -0.67 12.29
N LYS A 736 -9.09 0.60 12.65
CA LYS A 736 -9.40 1.12 13.99
C LYS A 736 -10.86 1.53 14.16
N TYR A 737 -11.45 2.12 13.12
CA TYR A 737 -12.74 2.79 13.20
C TYR A 737 -13.83 2.18 12.30
N GLY A 738 -13.47 1.22 11.44
CA GLY A 738 -14.37 0.67 10.41
C GLY A 738 -14.50 1.55 9.17
N TYR A 739 -13.91 2.74 9.16
CA TYR A 739 -13.90 3.65 8.02
C TYR A 739 -12.59 4.43 7.95
N SER A 740 -12.21 4.86 6.75
CA SER A 740 -11.07 5.75 6.59
C SER A 740 -11.45 7.21 6.85
N ALA A 741 -10.54 7.99 7.46
CA ALA A 741 -10.69 9.45 7.55
C ALA A 741 -10.78 10.11 6.17
N PHE A 742 -10.13 9.55 5.15
CA PHE A 742 -10.24 9.98 3.76
C PHE A 742 -9.94 8.84 2.78
N TYR A 743 -10.47 8.92 1.58
CA TYR A 743 -10.07 8.05 0.48
C TYR A 743 -9.13 8.79 -0.47
N ALA A 744 -7.92 8.26 -0.64
CA ALA A 744 -6.99 8.77 -1.63
C ALA A 744 -7.13 7.97 -2.93
N ARG A 745 -7.31 8.68 -4.04
CA ARG A 745 -7.37 8.09 -5.37
C ARG A 745 -6.33 8.81 -6.24
N PRO A 746 -5.23 8.14 -6.58
CA PRO A 746 -4.27 8.71 -7.52
C PRO A 746 -4.94 8.91 -8.86
N ARG A 747 -4.88 10.13 -9.40
CA ARG A 747 -5.36 10.42 -10.75
C ARG A 747 -4.18 10.73 -11.64
N GLN A 748 -4.18 10.14 -12.83
CA GLN A 748 -3.24 10.54 -13.86
C GLN A 748 -3.77 11.78 -14.58
N TYR A 749 -3.03 12.87 -14.42
CA TYR A 749 -2.99 14.08 -15.27
C TYR A 749 -4.33 14.78 -15.55
N PHE A 750 -4.49 15.99 -15.03
CA PHE A 750 -5.48 16.91 -15.59
C PHE A 750 -5.10 17.30 -17.01
N GLY A 751 -6.13 17.45 -17.83
CA GLY A 751 -6.04 17.80 -19.24
C GLY A 751 -5.60 19.23 -19.56
N LYS A 752 -5.31 20.04 -18.53
CA LYS A 752 -5.11 21.49 -18.67
C LYS A 752 -3.67 21.86 -18.37
N GLU A 753 -3.03 22.49 -19.35
CA GLU A 753 -1.63 22.89 -19.30
C GLU A 753 -1.50 24.40 -19.16
N LEU A 754 -0.62 24.88 -18.27
CA LEU A 754 -0.40 26.31 -18.13
C LEU A 754 0.64 26.80 -19.14
N VAL A 755 0.33 27.88 -19.84
CA VAL A 755 1.21 28.54 -20.81
C VAL A 755 1.26 30.04 -20.58
N PHE A 756 2.43 30.63 -20.82
CA PHE A 756 2.56 32.08 -20.90
C PHE A 756 1.93 32.63 -22.18
N GLY A 757 1.27 33.79 -22.05
CA GLY A 757 0.62 34.50 -23.13
C GLY A 757 0.97 35.99 -23.17
N ASN A 758 1.02 36.56 -24.38
CA ASN A 758 1.03 37.99 -24.67
C ASN A 758 0.12 38.30 -25.86
N GLU A 759 0.07 39.56 -26.30
CA GLU A 759 -0.79 39.96 -27.42
C GLU A 759 -0.43 39.24 -28.74
N GLU A 760 0.85 39.05 -29.03
CA GLU A 760 1.31 38.35 -30.23
C GLU A 760 0.92 36.87 -30.21
N GLN A 761 1.12 36.19 -29.07
CA GLN A 761 0.73 34.79 -28.90
C GLN A 761 -0.77 34.59 -29.02
N ARG A 762 -1.59 35.51 -28.50
CA ARG A 762 -3.04 35.44 -28.68
C ARG A 762 -3.48 35.58 -30.13
N LYS A 763 -2.81 36.45 -30.91
CA LYS A 763 -3.06 36.56 -32.36
C LYS A 763 -2.71 35.24 -33.06
N LEU A 764 -1.55 34.67 -32.72
CA LEU A 764 -1.14 33.36 -33.19
C LEU A 764 -2.19 32.29 -32.83
N TRP A 765 -2.67 32.22 -31.60
CA TRP A 765 -3.66 31.20 -31.20
C TRP A 765 -4.96 31.28 -31.99
N LYS A 766 -5.39 32.50 -32.38
CA LYS A 766 -6.53 32.72 -33.26
C LYS A 766 -6.25 32.32 -34.71
N GLU A 767 -5.07 32.62 -35.23
CA GLU A 767 -4.66 32.24 -36.59
C GLU A 767 -4.65 30.73 -36.80
N TYR A 768 -4.26 29.97 -35.76
CA TYR A 768 -4.28 28.49 -35.78
C TYR A 768 -5.63 27.89 -35.34
N GLY A 769 -6.62 28.71 -34.94
CA GLY A 769 -7.95 28.25 -34.55
C GLY A 769 -8.03 27.55 -33.19
N TYR A 770 -7.06 27.77 -32.30
CA TYR A 770 -6.99 27.10 -30.99
C TYR A 770 -7.37 27.97 -29.80
N ASP A 771 -7.74 29.24 -30.01
CA ASP A 771 -8.09 30.17 -28.93
C ASP A 771 -9.27 29.70 -28.07
N GLY A 772 -10.21 28.93 -28.63
CA GLY A 772 -11.33 28.34 -27.88
C GLY A 772 -10.93 27.34 -26.78
N TYR A 773 -9.72 26.79 -26.84
CA TYR A 773 -9.19 25.85 -25.84
C TYR A 773 -8.34 26.53 -24.76
N LEU A 774 -8.08 27.84 -24.87
CA LEU A 774 -7.28 28.60 -23.92
C LEU A 774 -8.15 29.58 -23.12
N SER A 775 -8.16 29.43 -21.80
CA SER A 775 -8.81 30.36 -20.89
C SER A 775 -7.76 31.13 -20.08
N ARG A 776 -7.85 32.46 -20.01
CA ARG A 776 -6.96 33.26 -19.16
C ARG A 776 -7.14 32.85 -17.70
N VAL A 777 -6.05 32.51 -17.04
CA VAL A 777 -6.00 32.12 -15.62
C VAL A 777 -5.54 33.30 -14.77
N ASP A 778 -4.54 34.05 -15.25
CA ASP A 778 -3.92 35.11 -14.46
C ASP A 778 -3.30 36.21 -15.32
N THR A 779 -3.10 37.39 -14.75
CA THR A 779 -2.47 38.54 -15.41
C THR A 779 -1.11 38.84 -14.77
N LEU A 780 -0.03 38.85 -15.55
CA LEU A 780 1.32 39.04 -15.06
C LEU A 780 1.67 40.53 -14.99
N ILE A 781 2.11 40.97 -13.83
CA ILE A 781 2.59 42.32 -13.54
C ILE A 781 4.12 42.31 -13.60
N ASN A 782 4.71 43.21 -14.39
CA ASN A 782 6.16 43.41 -14.54
C ASN A 782 6.94 42.19 -15.10
N HIS A 783 6.33 41.36 -15.95
CA HIS A 783 7.04 40.29 -16.65
C HIS A 783 7.52 40.78 -18.03
N ASP A 784 8.83 40.73 -18.29
CA ASP A 784 9.47 41.38 -19.45
C ASP A 784 8.94 40.94 -20.84
N LYS A 785 8.40 39.72 -20.94
CA LYS A 785 7.98 39.11 -22.23
C LYS A 785 6.50 38.74 -22.36
N TYR A 786 5.76 38.64 -21.26
CA TYR A 786 4.42 38.02 -21.22
C TYR A 786 3.49 38.86 -20.35
N ASP A 787 2.23 38.99 -20.75
CA ASP A 787 1.24 39.79 -20.02
C ASP A 787 0.31 38.95 -19.14
N SER A 788 0.24 37.63 -19.36
CA SER A 788 -0.74 36.76 -18.70
C SER A 788 -0.35 35.28 -18.74
N VAL A 789 -1.06 34.49 -17.93
CA VAL A 789 -1.00 33.03 -17.93
C VAL A 789 -2.36 32.49 -18.38
N TYR A 790 -2.34 31.45 -19.23
CA TYR A 790 -3.52 30.81 -19.77
C TYR A 790 -3.50 29.31 -19.43
N ALA A 791 -4.67 28.75 -19.13
CA ALA A 791 -4.89 27.32 -19.06
C ALA A 791 -5.33 26.83 -20.44
N PHE A 792 -4.54 25.93 -21.00
CA PHE A 792 -4.77 25.30 -22.28
C PHE A 792 -5.36 23.91 -22.07
N ASN A 793 -6.63 23.73 -22.43
CA ASN A 793 -7.32 22.45 -22.31
C ASN A 793 -6.91 21.51 -23.45
N LEU A 794 -5.78 20.81 -23.24
CA LEU A 794 -5.28 19.80 -24.16
C LEU A 794 -6.23 18.62 -24.31
N VAL A 795 -7.05 18.28 -23.30
CA VAL A 795 -8.04 17.20 -23.43
C VAL A 795 -9.15 17.59 -24.40
N ALA A 796 -9.75 18.77 -24.25
CA ALA A 796 -10.78 19.22 -25.18
C ALA A 796 -10.23 19.37 -26.61
N LEU A 797 -9.02 19.94 -26.76
CA LEU A 797 -8.38 20.01 -28.07
C LEU A 797 -8.11 18.62 -28.66
N TRP A 798 -7.68 17.68 -27.83
CA TRP A 798 -7.47 16.30 -28.24
C TRP A 798 -8.76 15.62 -28.66
N GLU A 799 -9.83 15.79 -27.89
CA GLU A 799 -11.15 15.29 -28.22
C GLU A 799 -11.66 15.89 -29.52
N ASP A 800 -11.49 17.19 -29.76
CA ASP A 800 -12.08 17.80 -30.96
C ASP A 800 -11.24 17.56 -32.22
N CYS A 801 -9.91 17.55 -32.10
CA CYS A 801 -9.01 17.55 -33.27
C CYS A 801 -8.18 16.27 -33.43
N TYR A 802 -8.03 15.44 -32.39
CA TYR A 802 -7.03 14.37 -32.35
C TYR A 802 -7.53 13.04 -31.75
N LYS A 803 -8.84 12.73 -31.85
CA LYS A 803 -9.43 11.45 -31.37
C LYS A 803 -8.76 10.19 -31.93
N ASN A 804 -8.08 10.32 -33.06
CA ASN A 804 -7.38 9.24 -33.76
C ASN A 804 -6.03 8.84 -33.10
N ILE A 805 -5.59 9.57 -32.08
CA ILE A 805 -4.45 9.24 -31.21
C ILE A 805 -4.93 9.21 -29.75
N SER A 806 -4.25 8.52 -28.84
CA SER A 806 -4.64 8.58 -27.41
C SER A 806 -4.18 9.89 -26.76
N TYR A 807 -4.85 10.36 -25.71
CA TYR A 807 -4.46 11.58 -25.02
C TYR A 807 -2.98 11.61 -24.54
N PRO A 808 -2.41 10.54 -23.95
CA PRO A 808 -0.97 10.50 -23.64
C PRO A 808 -0.06 10.65 -24.88
N GLN A 809 -0.53 10.18 -26.05
CA GLN A 809 0.16 10.27 -27.34
C GLN A 809 0.19 11.72 -27.82
N PHE A 810 -0.98 12.37 -27.79
CA PHE A 810 -1.13 13.78 -28.10
C PHE A 810 -0.26 14.63 -27.19
N LYS A 811 -0.30 14.38 -25.87
CA LYS A 811 0.53 15.06 -24.87
C LYS A 811 2.03 14.91 -25.18
N TYR A 812 2.50 13.69 -25.48
CA TYR A 812 3.90 13.46 -25.88
C TYR A 812 4.31 14.28 -27.10
N PHE A 813 3.46 14.36 -28.13
CA PHE A 813 3.78 15.14 -29.34
C PHE A 813 3.81 16.65 -29.08
N VAL A 814 2.86 17.15 -28.28
CA VAL A 814 2.82 18.55 -27.85
C VAL A 814 4.09 18.95 -27.10
N PHE A 815 4.67 18.08 -26.27
CA PHE A 815 5.85 18.40 -25.46
C PHE A 815 7.20 18.12 -26.11
N THR A 816 7.29 17.10 -26.96
CA THR A 816 8.59 16.66 -27.53
C THR A 816 8.84 17.19 -28.92
N GLY A 817 7.80 17.61 -29.64
CA GLY A 817 7.90 17.96 -31.06
C GLY A 817 8.36 16.79 -31.95
N ALA A 818 8.36 15.56 -31.43
CA ALA A 818 8.86 14.39 -32.14
C ALA A 818 7.98 14.04 -33.35
N SER A 819 8.61 13.95 -34.52
CA SER A 819 7.99 13.52 -35.78
C SER A 819 8.16 12.02 -35.95
N LEU A 820 7.07 11.26 -35.78
CA LEU A 820 6.96 9.90 -36.32
C LEU A 820 5.57 9.76 -36.96
N ASP A 821 5.53 10.04 -38.26
CA ASP A 821 4.46 9.70 -39.22
C ASP A 821 3.17 10.56 -39.23
N ASN A 822 3.27 11.86 -39.58
CA ASN A 822 2.16 12.67 -40.11
C ASN A 822 0.88 12.79 -39.24
N LYS A 823 0.97 12.65 -37.90
CA LYS A 823 -0.21 12.74 -37.01
C LYS A 823 -0.58 14.13 -36.53
N LEU A 824 0.37 15.08 -36.56
CA LEU A 824 0.14 16.51 -36.40
C LEU A 824 0.45 17.18 -37.72
N SER A 825 -0.37 18.15 -38.15
CA SER A 825 -0.03 18.94 -39.34
C SER A 825 1.26 19.73 -39.10
N GLN A 826 1.91 20.20 -40.16
CA GLN A 826 3.09 21.06 -39.99
C GLN A 826 2.74 22.34 -39.21
N SER A 827 1.54 22.88 -39.48
CA SER A 827 0.97 24.02 -38.76
C SER A 827 0.83 23.72 -37.25
N ASP A 828 0.29 22.57 -36.86
CA ASP A 828 0.13 22.25 -35.43
C ASP A 828 1.47 22.08 -34.70
N ARG A 829 2.47 21.51 -35.38
CA ARG A 829 3.82 21.39 -34.83
C ARG A 829 4.47 22.75 -34.60
N ASP A 830 4.31 23.65 -35.56
CA ASP A 830 4.82 25.01 -35.45
C ASP A 830 4.12 25.77 -34.32
N PHE A 831 2.81 25.56 -34.14
CA PHE A 831 2.04 26.11 -33.02
C PHE A 831 2.52 25.59 -31.66
N PHE A 832 2.55 24.27 -31.45
CA PHE A 832 2.94 23.69 -30.16
C PHE A 832 4.41 24.00 -29.80
N GLY A 833 5.30 24.07 -30.80
CA GLY A 833 6.69 24.45 -30.61
C GLY A 833 6.89 25.90 -30.13
N GLN A 834 5.89 26.76 -30.31
CA GLN A 834 5.90 28.16 -29.86
C GLN A 834 5.27 28.36 -28.47
N LEU A 835 4.65 27.31 -27.91
CA LEU A 835 4.05 27.39 -26.58
C LEU A 835 5.12 27.44 -25.49
N ASN A 836 4.94 28.36 -24.57
CA ASN A 836 5.83 28.52 -23.43
C ASN A 836 5.13 28.01 -22.17
N PHE A 837 5.18 26.69 -21.97
CA PHE A 837 4.62 26.05 -20.78
C PHE A 837 5.23 26.60 -19.50
N CYS A 838 4.40 26.74 -18.47
CA CYS A 838 4.78 27.27 -17.17
C CYS A 838 4.21 26.45 -16.02
N SER A 839 4.78 26.64 -14.83
CA SER A 839 4.31 26.12 -13.55
C SER A 839 4.30 27.26 -12.54
N GLY A 840 3.33 27.26 -11.63
CA GLY A 840 3.18 28.26 -10.58
C GLY A 840 3.60 27.76 -9.19
N LEU A 841 3.99 28.67 -8.32
CA LEU A 841 4.06 28.48 -6.87
C LEU A 841 3.12 29.49 -6.24
N LYS A 842 2.04 29.00 -5.62
CA LYS A 842 1.10 29.85 -4.88
C LYS A 842 1.42 29.76 -3.40
N TYR A 843 1.52 30.90 -2.73
CA TYR A 843 1.69 30.93 -1.28
C TYR A 843 0.94 32.08 -0.63
N LYS A 844 0.42 31.82 0.57
CA LYS A 844 -0.27 32.80 1.42
C LYS A 844 0.51 32.98 2.71
N LEU A 845 0.85 34.22 3.03
CA LEU A 845 1.60 34.56 4.24
C LEU A 845 0.65 34.70 5.43
N THR A 846 1.11 34.31 6.62
CA THR A 846 0.34 34.50 7.86
C THR A 846 0.46 35.92 8.42
N VAL A 847 1.51 36.64 8.03
CA VAL A 847 1.83 38.03 8.42
C VAL A 847 2.35 38.82 7.22
N SER A 848 2.60 40.11 7.38
CA SER A 848 3.17 40.94 6.29
C SER A 848 4.52 40.41 5.80
N ALA A 849 4.86 40.61 4.53
CA ALA A 849 6.09 40.09 3.93
C ALA A 849 7.37 40.52 4.66
N SER A 850 7.43 41.77 5.13
CA SER A 850 8.56 42.29 5.93
C SER A 850 8.67 41.58 7.28
N GLN A 851 7.54 41.35 7.95
CA GLN A 851 7.49 40.64 9.23
C GLN A 851 7.85 39.16 9.05
N ALA A 852 7.28 38.50 8.04
CA ALA A 852 7.58 37.11 7.71
C ALA A 852 9.08 36.90 7.43
N LEU A 853 9.73 37.82 6.70
CA LEU A 853 11.17 37.76 6.47
C LEU A 853 11.96 37.97 7.76
N ALA A 854 11.57 38.92 8.61
CA ALA A 854 12.22 39.15 9.89
C ALA A 854 12.13 37.93 10.81
N ASP A 855 10.95 37.32 10.90
CA ASP A 855 10.71 36.11 11.70
C ASP A 855 11.47 34.90 11.12
N PHE A 856 11.52 34.77 9.79
CA PHE A 856 12.32 33.73 9.14
C PHE A 856 13.81 33.87 9.46
N LYS A 857 14.38 35.08 9.39
CA LYS A 857 15.78 35.33 9.77
C LYS A 857 16.04 35.00 11.23
N LYS A 858 15.12 35.39 12.13
CA LYS A 858 15.22 35.06 13.55
C LYS A 858 15.25 33.54 13.76
N ASN A 859 14.38 32.81 13.06
CA ASN A 859 14.35 31.35 13.13
C ASN A 859 15.62 30.70 12.54
N LEU A 860 16.14 31.21 11.43
CA LEU A 860 17.43 30.77 10.87
C LEU A 860 18.59 31.05 11.83
N LYS A 861 18.55 32.16 12.58
CA LYS A 861 19.58 32.46 13.58
C LYS A 861 19.56 31.48 14.75
N VAL A 862 18.38 31.08 15.21
CA VAL A 862 18.24 30.01 16.23
C VAL A 862 18.83 28.69 15.71
N LEU A 863 18.63 28.36 14.44
CA LEU A 863 19.22 27.18 13.83
C LEU A 863 20.75 27.28 13.70
N ASP A 864 21.26 28.43 13.28
CA ASP A 864 22.70 28.72 13.22
C ASP A 864 23.37 28.53 14.60
N ASP A 865 22.79 29.10 15.66
CA ASP A 865 23.29 28.94 17.03
C ASP A 865 23.40 27.47 17.44
N PHE A 866 22.43 26.64 17.05
CA PHE A 866 22.44 25.20 17.33
C PHE A 866 23.53 24.46 16.54
N LEU A 867 23.63 24.71 15.22
CA LEU A 867 24.60 24.05 14.35
C LEU A 867 26.03 24.43 14.76
N MET A 868 26.27 25.70 15.11
CA MET A 868 27.54 26.18 15.66
C MET A 868 27.90 25.46 16.97
N GLN A 869 26.95 25.30 17.90
CA GLN A 869 27.17 24.55 19.14
C GLN A 869 27.53 23.08 18.89
N CYS A 870 26.94 22.45 17.88
CA CYS A 870 27.26 21.08 17.48
C CYS A 870 28.64 20.97 16.79
N GLN A 871 29.07 22.04 16.12
CA GLN A 871 30.40 22.10 15.49
C GLN A 871 31.52 22.27 16.52
N ILE A 872 31.29 23.08 17.56
CA ILE A 872 32.25 23.35 18.65
C ILE A 872 32.23 22.25 19.72
N GLY A 873 31.05 21.65 19.98
CA GLY A 873 30.80 20.66 21.02
C GLY A 873 30.77 19.20 20.51
N PRO A 874 29.81 18.35 20.94
CA PRO A 874 29.72 16.99 20.43
C PRO A 874 29.50 17.05 18.92
N ARG A 875 30.46 16.51 18.14
CA ARG A 875 30.46 16.49 16.65
C ARG A 875 29.20 15.89 16.00
N TYR A 876 28.26 15.38 16.80
CA TYR A 876 27.07 14.69 16.37
C TYR A 876 25.85 15.09 17.20
N PHE A 877 24.71 15.33 16.56
CA PHE A 877 23.42 15.55 17.20
C PHE A 877 22.35 14.59 16.65
N ASP A 878 21.20 14.51 17.32
CA ASP A 878 20.03 13.78 16.86
C ASP A 878 18.78 14.68 16.83
N ARG A 879 17.68 14.17 16.28
CA ARG A 879 16.39 14.89 16.14
C ARG A 879 15.83 15.36 17.49
N LYS A 880 15.98 14.55 18.55
CA LYS A 880 15.47 14.86 19.91
C LYS A 880 16.26 16.02 20.53
N MET A 881 17.57 16.08 20.28
CA MET A 881 18.43 17.16 20.73
C MET A 881 18.06 18.50 20.07
N LEU A 882 17.86 18.51 18.75
CA LEU A 882 17.39 19.71 18.03
C LEU A 882 15.98 20.10 18.48
N ALA A 883 15.04 19.15 18.62
CA ALA A 883 13.69 19.42 19.10
C ALA A 883 13.69 20.07 20.50
N SER A 884 14.47 19.51 21.43
CA SER A 884 14.62 20.07 22.79
C SER A 884 15.19 21.48 22.78
N PHE A 885 16.12 21.77 21.87
CA PHE A 885 16.69 23.10 21.70
C PHE A 885 15.66 24.09 21.16
N LEU A 886 14.94 23.71 20.10
CA LEU A 886 13.88 24.52 19.47
C LEU A 886 12.73 24.79 20.46
N GLN A 887 12.31 23.79 21.24
CA GLN A 887 11.28 23.94 22.26
C GLN A 887 11.62 25.06 23.25
N LYS A 888 12.85 25.05 23.77
CA LYS A 888 13.33 26.05 24.74
C LYS A 888 13.50 27.43 24.12
N LYS A 889 14.08 27.50 22.92
CA LYS A 889 14.42 28.79 22.28
C LYS A 889 13.21 29.48 21.64
N LEU A 890 12.30 28.72 21.04
CA LEU A 890 11.11 29.24 20.37
C LEU A 890 9.86 29.27 21.28
N LYS A 891 9.93 28.71 22.49
CA LYS A 891 8.80 28.60 23.44
C LYS A 891 7.57 27.95 22.81
N ILE A 892 7.78 26.85 22.11
CA ILE A 892 6.74 26.06 21.46
C ILE A 892 6.50 24.75 22.21
N GLU A 893 5.33 24.13 22.01
CA GLU A 893 5.03 22.82 22.58
C GLU A 893 5.99 21.74 22.10
N SER A 894 6.19 20.69 22.92
CA SER A 894 7.11 19.59 22.62
C SER A 894 6.78 18.89 21.29
N SER A 895 5.49 18.65 21.04
CA SER A 895 4.97 18.06 19.79
C SER A 895 5.31 18.91 18.57
N LYS A 896 5.14 20.24 18.67
CA LYS A 896 5.49 21.21 17.61
C LYS A 896 6.99 21.28 17.38
N ALA A 897 7.80 21.23 18.46
CA ALA A 897 9.25 21.25 18.37
C ALA A 897 9.83 20.00 17.70
N SER A 898 9.25 18.82 17.97
CA SER A 898 9.66 17.57 17.32
C SER A 898 9.39 17.62 15.81
N ARG A 899 8.19 18.03 15.40
CA ARG A 899 7.82 18.19 13.98
C ARG A 899 8.73 19.18 13.26
N LEU A 900 9.01 20.33 13.90
CA LEU A 900 9.88 21.35 13.33
C LEU A 900 11.33 20.87 13.18
N SER A 901 11.86 20.16 14.18
CA SER A 901 13.17 19.51 14.11
C SER A 901 13.26 18.55 12.92
N ASP A 902 12.22 17.73 12.73
CA ASP A 902 12.19 16.77 11.64
C ASP A 902 12.19 17.42 10.27
N SER A 903 11.36 18.45 10.09
CA SER A 903 11.30 19.24 8.86
C SER A 903 12.63 19.95 8.57
N ILE A 904 13.23 20.62 9.55
CA ILE A 904 14.50 21.33 9.38
C ILE A 904 15.60 20.37 8.93
N ILE A 905 15.79 19.24 9.63
CA ILE A 905 16.83 18.26 9.28
C ILE A 905 16.64 17.73 7.87
N ASN A 906 15.39 17.43 7.48
CA ASN A 906 15.09 16.96 6.13
C ASN A 906 15.44 18.02 5.07
N ASN A 907 15.03 19.27 5.27
CA ASN A 907 15.35 20.37 4.35
C ASN A 907 16.87 20.58 4.23
N LEU A 908 17.62 20.49 5.34
CA LEU A 908 19.08 20.62 5.34
C LEU A 908 19.79 19.46 4.62
N LEU A 909 19.23 18.24 4.68
CA LEU A 909 19.75 17.07 3.97
C LEU A 909 19.42 17.08 2.47
N GLN A 910 18.22 17.58 2.12
CA GLN A 910 17.71 17.61 0.75
C GLN A 910 18.33 18.73 -0.09
N TYR A 911 18.77 19.82 0.52
CA TYR A 911 19.33 20.96 -0.23
C TYR A 911 20.53 20.55 -1.07
N GLN A 912 20.35 20.49 -2.40
CA GLN A 912 21.40 20.26 -3.38
C GLN A 912 21.44 21.40 -4.38
N ASP A 913 22.34 22.35 -4.15
CA ASP A 913 22.61 23.41 -5.11
C ASP A 913 23.76 23.05 -6.07
N SER A 914 23.93 23.87 -7.11
CA SER A 914 24.99 23.85 -8.12
C SER A 914 26.40 23.65 -7.60
N ARG A 915 26.68 24.08 -6.36
CA ARG A 915 27.97 23.98 -5.69
C ARG A 915 28.10 22.78 -4.74
N GLN A 916 27.09 21.90 -4.67
CA GLN A 916 27.01 20.76 -3.75
C GLN A 916 27.31 21.12 -2.28
N ILE A 917 26.88 22.30 -1.83
CA ILE A 917 27.01 22.75 -0.44
C ILE A 917 26.06 21.91 0.42
N LYS A 918 26.59 21.22 1.43
CA LYS A 918 25.83 20.41 2.38
C LYS A 918 26.02 20.97 3.79
N ALA A 919 24.94 21.13 4.54
CA ALA A 919 25.02 21.60 5.93
C ALA A 919 25.34 20.46 6.91
N ILE A 920 24.74 19.29 6.69
CA ILE A 920 24.83 18.14 7.59
C ILE A 920 25.04 16.83 6.82
N MET A 921 25.59 15.82 7.50
CA MET A 921 25.80 14.47 6.97
C MET A 921 25.28 13.43 7.96
N GLU A 922 24.57 12.43 7.46
CA GLU A 922 24.10 11.29 8.25
C GLU A 922 25.25 10.36 8.62
N LYS A 923 25.29 9.94 9.89
CA LYS A 923 26.29 9.03 10.45
C LYS A 923 25.58 7.97 11.29
N PRO A 924 25.58 6.70 10.85
CA PRO A 924 25.10 5.60 11.68
C PRO A 924 26.02 5.45 12.88
N ARG A 925 25.48 5.47 14.11
CA ARG A 925 26.28 5.19 15.32
C ARG A 925 25.48 4.30 16.28
N GLY A 926 25.86 3.02 16.32
CA GLY A 926 25.07 2.01 17.04
C GLY A 926 23.72 1.79 16.36
N LYS A 927 22.62 1.77 17.14
CA LYS A 927 21.25 1.60 16.62
C LYS A 927 20.56 2.92 16.24
N GLN A 928 21.24 4.06 16.33
CA GLN A 928 20.65 5.39 16.08
C GLN A 928 21.38 6.15 14.97
N MET A 929 20.61 6.88 14.16
CA MET A 929 21.16 7.85 13.20
C MET A 929 21.49 9.15 13.91
N LYS A 930 22.73 9.60 13.76
CA LYS A 930 23.17 10.92 14.21
C LYS A 930 23.63 11.75 13.02
N TYR A 931 23.68 13.06 13.20
CA TYR A 931 24.02 14.03 12.17
C TYR A 931 25.29 14.78 12.56
N SER A 932 26.26 14.86 11.66
CA SER A 932 27.43 15.73 11.83
C SER A 932 27.28 16.99 10.99
N VAL A 933 27.61 18.14 11.58
CA VAL A 933 27.63 19.44 10.89
C VAL A 933 28.90 19.55 10.04
N LEU A 934 28.76 20.07 8.82
CA LEU A 934 29.86 20.29 7.88
C LEU A 934 30.40 21.72 7.98
N LEU A 935 31.64 21.94 7.52
CA LEU A 935 32.37 23.20 7.75
C LEU A 935 31.75 24.43 7.06
N ASN A 936 30.93 24.23 6.02
CA ASN A 936 30.36 25.28 5.17
C ASN A 936 28.83 25.36 5.26
N TYR A 937 28.25 25.03 6.42
CA TYR A 937 26.80 25.06 6.63
C TYR A 937 26.23 26.48 6.60
N ASP A 938 27.02 27.48 7.00
CA ASP A 938 26.72 28.91 7.02
C ASP A 938 26.34 29.44 5.62
N GLN A 939 27.11 29.04 4.60
CA GLN A 939 26.84 29.40 3.20
C GLN A 939 25.46 28.94 2.71
N LEU A 940 24.95 27.83 3.27
CA LEU A 940 23.61 27.33 2.95
C LEU A 940 22.55 28.20 3.63
N LEU A 941 22.72 28.58 4.91
CA LEU A 941 21.77 29.42 5.63
C LEU A 941 21.63 30.81 4.99
N ASP A 942 22.75 31.44 4.63
CA ASP A 942 22.76 32.72 3.90
C ASP A 942 21.98 32.64 2.59
N ARG A 943 22.06 31.50 1.92
CA ARG A 943 21.37 31.28 0.65
C ARG A 943 19.88 31.06 0.84
N LEU A 944 19.47 30.32 1.87
CA LEU A 944 18.04 30.19 2.23
C LEU A 944 17.44 31.57 2.53
N GLU A 945 18.15 32.42 3.29
CA GLU A 945 17.71 33.80 3.54
C GLU A 945 17.61 34.60 2.23
N SER A 946 18.61 34.52 1.36
CA SER A 946 18.62 35.25 0.09
C SER A 946 17.42 34.87 -0.81
N VAL A 947 17.10 33.58 -0.87
CA VAL A 947 15.95 33.06 -1.63
C VAL A 947 14.64 33.52 -0.99
N ALA A 948 14.49 33.42 0.33
CA ALA A 948 13.30 33.92 1.04
C ALA A 948 13.10 35.43 0.81
N ARG A 949 14.19 36.21 0.84
CA ARG A 949 14.15 37.64 0.52
C ARG A 949 13.71 37.90 -0.91
N ASN A 950 14.18 37.10 -1.87
CA ASN A 950 13.75 37.23 -3.25
C ASN A 950 12.25 36.89 -3.40
N LEU A 951 11.75 35.83 -2.75
CA LEU A 951 10.33 35.47 -2.76
C LEU A 951 9.43 36.56 -2.10
N LEU A 952 9.87 37.14 -0.99
CA LEU A 952 9.04 38.06 -0.20
C LEU A 952 9.13 39.52 -0.62
N ILE A 953 10.32 39.99 -1.03
CA ILE A 953 10.60 41.41 -1.27
C ILE A 953 10.77 41.72 -2.75
N LYS A 954 11.47 40.85 -3.50
CA LYS A 954 11.65 41.07 -4.95
C LYS A 954 10.47 40.47 -5.70
N ARG A 955 9.42 41.27 -5.88
CA ARG A 955 8.18 40.93 -6.62
C ARG A 955 8.41 40.69 -8.13
N PHE A 956 9.32 39.79 -8.52
CA PHE A 956 9.54 39.43 -9.91
C PHE A 956 8.45 38.47 -10.38
N ASN A 957 7.67 38.90 -11.38
CA ASN A 957 6.64 38.13 -12.08
C ASN A 957 5.45 37.71 -11.19
N GLN A 958 4.59 38.67 -10.79
CA GLN A 958 3.38 38.37 -10.00
C GLN A 958 2.11 38.36 -10.87
N GLY A 959 1.28 37.32 -10.73
CA GLY A 959 -0.13 37.32 -11.10
C GLY A 959 -0.96 38.31 -10.27
N THR A 960 -2.11 38.77 -10.74
CA THR A 960 -2.89 39.90 -10.17
C THR A 960 -3.61 39.65 -8.83
N ALA A 961 -3.57 40.69 -7.98
CA ALA A 961 -4.67 41.34 -7.23
C ALA A 961 -5.54 40.55 -6.22
N ASP A 962 -4.97 39.62 -5.45
CA ASP A 962 -5.53 39.27 -4.14
C ASP A 962 -4.52 39.68 -3.07
N GLU A 963 -4.86 40.62 -2.18
CA GLU A 963 -3.92 41.16 -1.18
C GLU A 963 -3.39 40.07 -0.21
N GLU A 964 -4.01 38.90 -0.19
CA GLU A 964 -3.70 37.81 0.72
C GLU A 964 -2.84 36.66 0.14
N SER A 965 -2.72 36.50 -1.19
CA SER A 965 -1.97 35.36 -1.77
C SER A 965 -1.11 35.75 -2.97
N VAL A 966 0.12 35.23 -3.02
CA VAL A 966 1.09 35.49 -4.09
C VAL A 966 1.21 34.26 -4.98
N VAL A 967 1.12 34.44 -6.29
CA VAL A 967 1.37 33.38 -7.28
C VAL A 967 2.59 33.76 -8.13
N LEU A 968 3.56 32.86 -8.15
CA LEU A 968 4.82 33.00 -8.86
C LEU A 968 4.89 32.01 -10.01
N TYR A 969 4.81 32.48 -11.25
CA TYR A 969 4.94 31.61 -12.43
C TYR A 969 6.39 31.54 -12.92
N ARG A 970 6.81 30.33 -13.30
CA ARG A 970 8.12 30.02 -13.89
C ARG A 970 7.92 29.21 -15.15
N ARG A 971 8.82 29.36 -16.13
CA ARG A 971 8.84 28.47 -17.30
C ARG A 971 8.98 27.02 -16.81
N ARG A 972 8.22 26.10 -17.38
CA ARG A 972 8.19 24.69 -16.98
C ARG A 972 9.56 24.07 -17.20
N ILE A 973 10.15 23.62 -16.09
CA ILE A 973 11.51 23.07 -16.02
C ILE A 973 11.49 21.61 -15.48
N PHE A 974 10.31 21.14 -15.03
CA PHE A 974 10.13 19.96 -14.20
C PHE A 974 10.02 18.61 -14.94
N ALA A 975 10.06 18.60 -16.28
CA ALA A 975 10.14 17.35 -17.03
C ALA A 975 11.60 17.12 -17.48
N ASN A 976 12.33 16.27 -16.77
CA ASN A 976 13.61 15.66 -17.20
C ASN A 976 14.90 16.51 -17.23
N SER A 977 15.01 17.66 -16.57
CA SER A 977 16.31 18.37 -16.52
C SER A 977 16.87 18.53 -15.10
N LYS A 978 18.14 18.16 -14.95
CA LYS A 978 19.03 18.40 -13.79
C LYS A 978 19.25 19.91 -13.53
N THR A 979 18.22 20.72 -13.43
CA THR A 979 18.35 22.17 -13.21
C THR A 979 17.85 22.57 -11.82
N ARG A 980 18.74 23.27 -11.12
CA ARG A 980 18.88 23.28 -9.65
C ARG A 980 18.15 24.44 -8.94
N GLY A 981 17.37 25.23 -9.68
CA GLY A 981 16.76 26.48 -9.19
C GLY A 981 15.37 26.32 -8.57
N ALA A 982 14.47 25.60 -9.24
CA ALA A 982 13.06 25.52 -8.84
C ALA A 982 12.83 24.70 -7.55
N ASN A 983 13.68 23.71 -7.29
CA ASN A 983 13.68 22.98 -6.01
C ASN A 983 14.03 23.87 -4.81
N THR A 984 14.81 24.93 -5.00
CA THR A 984 15.26 25.79 -3.89
C THR A 984 14.13 26.67 -3.36
N GLU A 985 13.27 27.22 -4.23
CA GLU A 985 12.12 28.03 -3.83
C GLU A 985 11.09 27.17 -3.04
N VAL A 986 10.84 25.93 -3.49
CA VAL A 986 9.98 24.95 -2.79
C VAL A 986 10.55 24.59 -1.41
N ILE A 987 11.85 24.33 -1.29
CA ILE A 987 12.51 24.04 0.00
C ILE A 987 12.35 25.22 0.96
N VAL A 988 12.55 26.45 0.48
CA VAL A 988 12.41 27.65 1.34
C VAL A 988 10.97 27.86 1.76
N LEU A 989 9.99 27.72 0.85
CA LEU A 989 8.57 27.80 1.19
C LEU A 989 8.14 26.69 2.16
N GLY A 990 8.61 25.45 1.98
CA GLY A 990 8.37 24.35 2.91
C GLY A 990 8.97 24.59 4.30
N LEU A 991 10.16 25.19 4.37
CA LEU A 991 10.78 25.58 5.62
C LEU A 991 10.01 26.72 6.31
N MET A 992 9.57 27.73 5.55
CA MET A 992 8.74 28.81 6.05
C MET A 992 7.37 28.32 6.54
N GLU A 993 6.73 27.40 5.81
CA GLU A 993 5.48 26.73 6.20
C GLU A 993 5.66 25.96 7.50
N SER A 994 6.79 25.25 7.65
CA SER A 994 7.13 24.54 8.89
C SER A 994 7.26 25.47 10.10
N PHE A 995 7.74 26.70 9.89
CA PHE A 995 7.77 27.74 10.92
C PHE A 995 6.40 28.43 11.14
N GLY A 996 5.37 28.10 10.36
CA GLY A 996 4.04 28.72 10.42
C GLY A 996 3.98 30.13 9.81
N LEU A 997 4.92 30.46 8.91
CA LEU A 997 5.03 31.78 8.30
C LEU A 997 4.22 31.90 7.00
N CYS A 998 3.93 30.77 6.36
CA CYS A 998 3.12 30.72 5.15
C CYS A 998 2.40 29.37 5.00
N SER A 999 1.50 29.32 4.02
CA SER A 999 1.02 28.09 3.38
C SER A 999 1.39 28.17 1.91
N TYR A 1000 1.73 27.05 1.27
CA TYR A 1000 2.04 27.04 -0.17
C TYR A 1000 1.50 25.81 -0.91
N GLU A 1001 1.32 25.97 -2.23
CA GLU A 1001 0.81 24.98 -3.18
C GLU A 1001 1.61 25.09 -4.48
N VAL A 1002 2.02 23.96 -5.04
CA VAL A 1002 2.70 23.87 -6.33
C VAL A 1002 1.64 23.72 -7.43
N ILE A 1003 1.57 24.69 -8.32
CA ILE A 1003 0.68 24.66 -9.48
C ILE A 1003 1.47 24.05 -10.65
N SER A 1004 1.38 22.75 -10.83
CA SER A 1004 2.03 22.01 -11.93
C SER A 1004 1.02 21.11 -12.63
N SER A 1005 0.96 21.22 -13.96
CA SER A 1005 0.11 20.42 -14.84
C SER A 1005 0.74 19.08 -15.27
N ASP A 1006 1.99 18.81 -14.84
CA ASP A 1006 2.73 17.59 -15.17
C ASP A 1006 2.90 16.62 -14.02
N SER A 1007 2.45 17.00 -12.84
CA SER A 1007 2.65 16.19 -11.65
C SER A 1007 1.39 15.37 -11.40
N PRO A 1008 1.52 14.12 -10.95
CA PRO A 1008 0.36 13.31 -10.61
C PRO A 1008 -0.44 14.01 -9.51
N GLU A 1009 -1.73 14.17 -9.77
CA GLU A 1009 -2.65 14.75 -8.80
C GLU A 1009 -3.34 13.63 -8.03
N ILE A 1010 -3.46 13.81 -6.73
CA ILE A 1010 -4.14 12.87 -5.86
C ILE A 1010 -5.44 13.53 -5.45
N TYR A 1011 -6.54 12.91 -5.88
CA TYR A 1011 -7.85 13.26 -5.37
C TYR A 1011 -8.01 12.63 -4.00
N ILE A 1012 -8.32 13.46 -3.01
CA ILE A 1012 -8.61 13.03 -1.64
C ILE A 1012 -10.04 13.44 -1.33
N ARG A 1013 -10.87 12.45 -1.03
CA ARG A 1013 -12.21 12.67 -0.46
C ARG A 1013 -12.12 12.50 1.05
N VAL A 1014 -12.26 13.59 1.80
CA VAL A 1014 -12.28 13.57 3.26
C VAL A 1014 -13.65 13.12 3.75
N ASN A 1015 -13.71 11.98 4.43
CA ASN A 1015 -14.91 11.47 5.07
C ASN A 1015 -15.10 12.14 6.44
N SER A 1016 -14.05 12.14 7.26
CA SER A 1016 -14.04 12.80 8.56
C SER A 1016 -12.63 13.29 8.89
N MET A 1017 -12.52 14.58 9.27
CA MET A 1017 -11.26 15.17 9.70
C MET A 1017 -10.92 14.83 11.16
N TYR A 1018 -11.90 14.36 11.94
CA TYR A 1018 -11.76 14.12 13.38
C TYR A 1018 -10.62 13.14 13.74
N PRO A 1019 -10.50 11.95 13.10
CA PRO A 1019 -9.40 11.03 13.41
C PRO A 1019 -8.01 11.62 13.11
N ILE A 1020 -7.91 12.44 12.06
CA ILE A 1020 -6.68 13.14 11.69
C ILE A 1020 -6.34 14.19 12.75
N GLU A 1021 -7.31 15.00 13.19
CA GLU A 1021 -7.10 16.01 14.22
C GLU A 1021 -6.66 15.41 15.55
N ARG A 1022 -7.32 14.34 16.01
CA ARG A 1022 -6.95 13.61 17.23
C ARG A 1022 -5.52 13.05 17.15
N ALA A 1023 -5.14 12.47 16.01
CA ALA A 1023 -3.78 11.96 15.79
C ALA A 1023 -2.73 13.07 15.81
N LEU A 1024 -3.07 14.26 15.31
CA LEU A 1024 -2.18 15.44 15.29
C LEU A 1024 -2.09 16.17 16.64
N GLU A 1025 -3.14 16.10 17.47
CA GLU A 1025 -3.18 16.66 18.83
C GLU A 1025 -2.42 15.79 19.83
N ASN A 1026 -2.49 14.46 19.66
CA ASN A 1026 -1.77 13.50 20.50
C ASN A 1026 -0.76 12.66 19.71
N PRO A 1027 0.29 13.25 19.09
CA PRO A 1027 1.23 12.52 18.24
C PRO A 1027 1.92 11.36 18.93
N ASP A 1028 2.22 11.47 20.22
CA ASP A 1028 2.93 10.43 20.97
C ASP A 1028 2.08 9.17 21.17
N GLN A 1029 0.76 9.34 21.33
CA GLN A 1029 -0.20 8.24 21.46
C GLN A 1029 -0.55 7.61 20.10
N TYR A 1030 -0.52 8.38 19.02
CA TYR A 1030 -0.80 7.84 17.69
C TYR A 1030 0.26 6.80 17.28
N GLN A 1031 -0.16 5.57 17.02
CA GLN A 1031 0.66 4.52 16.45
C GLN A 1031 -0.01 3.98 15.20
N ASN A 1032 0.71 3.95 14.09
CA ASN A 1032 0.22 3.32 12.87
C ASN A 1032 0.63 1.84 12.90
N GLN A 1033 -0.36 0.94 12.82
CA GLN A 1033 -0.15 -0.50 12.98
C GLN A 1033 0.63 -1.08 11.79
N LEU A 1034 0.25 -0.70 10.57
CA LEU A 1034 0.94 -1.11 9.34
C LEU A 1034 2.42 -0.72 9.34
N LEU A 1035 2.74 0.50 9.78
CA LEU A 1035 4.13 0.95 9.92
C LEU A 1035 4.90 0.09 10.93
N SER A 1036 4.24 -0.26 12.04
CA SER A 1036 4.82 -1.08 13.10
C SER A 1036 5.07 -2.51 12.61
N ASP A 1037 4.16 -3.06 11.82
CA ASP A 1037 4.27 -4.41 11.27
C ASP A 1037 5.39 -4.50 10.22
N VAL A 1038 5.54 -3.50 9.33
CA VAL A 1038 6.70 -3.42 8.41
C VAL A 1038 8.02 -3.41 9.20
N ALA A 1039 8.09 -2.70 10.32
CA ALA A 1039 9.28 -2.71 11.16
C ALA A 1039 9.51 -4.04 11.88
N LYS A 1040 8.45 -4.73 12.34
CA LYS A 1040 8.55 -6.07 12.94
C LYS A 1040 9.08 -7.10 11.96
N LYS A 1041 8.52 -7.18 10.73
CA LYS A 1041 8.98 -8.08 9.66
C LYS A 1041 10.48 -7.94 9.40
N TYR A 1042 10.94 -6.71 9.34
CA TYR A 1042 12.35 -6.39 9.23
C TYR A 1042 13.19 -6.96 10.38
N TYR A 1043 12.79 -6.74 11.63
CA TYR A 1043 13.54 -7.27 12.78
C TYR A 1043 13.52 -8.80 12.85
N ILE A 1044 12.41 -9.42 12.47
CA ILE A 1044 12.30 -10.89 12.37
C ILE A 1044 13.31 -11.40 11.35
N SER A 1045 13.33 -10.83 10.14
CA SER A 1045 14.28 -11.23 9.08
C SER A 1045 15.74 -11.10 9.52
N VAL A 1046 16.11 -10.00 10.18
CA VAL A 1046 17.47 -9.82 10.71
C VAL A 1046 17.80 -10.86 11.79
N GLY A 1047 16.85 -11.12 12.69
CA GLY A 1047 17.00 -12.15 13.73
C GLY A 1047 17.17 -13.55 13.13
N MET A 1048 16.38 -13.87 12.11
CA MET A 1048 16.45 -15.15 11.40
C MET A 1048 17.78 -15.32 10.65
N PHE A 1049 18.26 -14.32 9.91
CA PHE A 1049 19.57 -14.42 9.25
C PHE A 1049 20.70 -14.67 10.24
N LYS A 1050 20.70 -13.92 11.35
CA LYS A 1050 21.69 -14.11 12.40
C LYS A 1050 21.61 -15.52 12.98
N TYR A 1051 20.40 -16.03 13.25
CA TYR A 1051 20.23 -17.38 13.78
C TYR A 1051 20.71 -18.44 12.79
N LEU A 1052 20.18 -18.42 11.56
CA LEU A 1052 20.47 -19.39 10.52
C LEU A 1052 21.96 -19.42 10.20
N PHE A 1053 22.61 -18.27 10.03
CA PHE A 1053 24.02 -18.24 9.61
C PHE A 1053 25.04 -18.52 10.72
N THR A 1054 24.62 -18.57 11.99
CA THR A 1054 25.50 -18.90 13.13
C THR A 1054 25.07 -20.18 13.84
N MET A 1055 24.25 -21.03 13.21
CA MET A 1055 23.87 -22.31 13.80
C MET A 1055 25.11 -23.21 13.95
N PRO A 1056 25.19 -24.02 15.03
CA PRO A 1056 26.31 -24.91 15.23
C PRO A 1056 26.39 -25.94 14.10
N LYS A 1057 27.61 -26.22 13.66
CA LYS A 1057 27.90 -27.25 12.65
C LYS A 1057 28.46 -28.50 13.34
N TYR A 1058 27.91 -29.67 13.00
CA TYR A 1058 28.33 -30.94 13.58
C TYR A 1058 28.29 -32.08 12.54
N GLY A 1059 29.21 -33.02 12.67
CA GLY A 1059 29.35 -34.17 11.78
C GLY A 1059 30.78 -34.71 11.84
N ASN A 1060 30.99 -35.94 11.39
CA ASN A 1060 32.31 -36.59 11.48
C ASN A 1060 33.22 -36.22 10.29
N ASN A 1061 32.66 -35.66 9.21
CA ASN A 1061 33.37 -35.21 8.02
C ASN A 1061 32.63 -34.03 7.36
N GLU A 1062 33.26 -33.39 6.38
CA GLU A 1062 32.72 -32.19 5.70
C GLU A 1062 31.35 -32.43 5.04
N MET A 1063 31.15 -33.57 4.37
CA MET A 1063 29.86 -33.87 3.73
C MET A 1063 28.74 -34.05 4.76
N GLU A 1064 29.02 -34.77 5.85
CA GLU A 1064 28.05 -34.96 6.94
C GLU A 1064 27.70 -33.63 7.63
N ILE A 1065 28.70 -32.76 7.83
CA ILE A 1065 28.50 -31.41 8.36
C ILE A 1065 27.56 -30.60 7.48
N VAL A 1066 27.80 -30.58 6.16
CA VAL A 1066 26.95 -29.84 5.21
C VAL A 1066 25.54 -30.42 5.16
N MET A 1067 25.39 -31.74 5.18
CA MET A 1067 24.07 -32.39 5.17
C MET A 1067 23.27 -32.10 6.44
N ASN A 1068 23.88 -32.25 7.62
CA ASN A 1068 23.21 -31.97 8.90
C ASN A 1068 22.77 -30.51 8.98
N TYR A 1069 23.67 -29.58 8.64
CA TYR A 1069 23.38 -28.15 8.62
C TYR A 1069 22.28 -27.80 7.59
N THR A 1070 22.32 -28.40 6.40
CA THR A 1070 21.30 -28.20 5.36
C THR A 1070 19.92 -28.67 5.82
N ASN A 1071 19.83 -29.85 6.44
CA ASN A 1071 18.57 -30.39 6.96
C ASN A 1071 17.98 -29.49 8.04
N GLU A 1072 18.79 -29.09 9.02
CA GLU A 1072 18.38 -28.20 10.11
C GLU A 1072 17.96 -26.81 9.58
N PHE A 1073 18.73 -26.25 8.64
CA PHE A 1073 18.39 -24.99 7.97
C PHE A 1073 17.00 -25.05 7.33
N TRP A 1074 16.72 -26.08 6.54
CA TRP A 1074 15.42 -26.22 5.87
C TRP A 1074 14.28 -26.52 6.84
N ASP A 1075 14.52 -27.25 7.93
CA ASP A 1075 13.50 -27.52 8.95
C ASP A 1075 13.06 -26.22 9.66
N ILE A 1076 14.02 -25.34 9.97
CA ILE A 1076 13.76 -24.02 10.57
C ILE A 1076 13.07 -23.09 9.56
N VAL A 1077 13.49 -23.09 8.30
CA VAL A 1077 12.81 -22.32 7.25
C VAL A 1077 11.38 -22.81 7.07
N GLU A 1078 11.14 -24.12 7.07
CA GLU A 1078 9.80 -24.66 7.01
C GLU A 1078 8.97 -24.24 8.23
N ASP A 1079 9.51 -24.34 9.45
CA ASP A 1079 8.84 -23.83 10.66
C ASP A 1079 8.48 -22.35 10.55
N TYR A 1080 9.40 -21.54 9.98
CA TYR A 1080 9.17 -20.11 9.76
C TYR A 1080 7.99 -19.85 8.81
N PHE A 1081 7.82 -20.64 7.75
CA PHE A 1081 6.65 -20.56 6.87
C PHE A 1081 5.35 -20.96 7.57
N PHE A 1082 5.42 -21.80 8.60
CA PHE A 1082 4.32 -22.13 9.51
C PHE A 1082 4.17 -21.12 10.67
N GLY A 1083 4.85 -19.96 10.58
CA GLY A 1083 4.74 -18.87 11.55
C GLY A 1083 5.50 -19.09 12.85
N LYS A 1084 6.38 -20.09 12.91
CA LYS A 1084 7.20 -20.43 14.09
C LYS A 1084 8.65 -20.06 13.82
N PHE A 1085 9.26 -19.31 14.71
CA PHE A 1085 10.69 -19.05 14.65
C PHE A 1085 11.36 -19.42 15.99
N PRO A 1086 12.68 -19.64 15.99
CA PRO A 1086 13.39 -20.08 17.19
C PRO A 1086 13.19 -19.13 18.38
N ALA A 1087 13.10 -19.68 19.59
CA ALA A 1087 12.91 -18.89 20.82
C ALA A 1087 14.01 -17.83 21.04
N ALA A 1088 15.22 -18.05 20.49
CA ALA A 1088 16.29 -17.06 20.51
C ALA A 1088 15.94 -15.80 19.70
N VAL A 1089 15.30 -15.98 18.53
CA VAL A 1089 14.81 -14.89 17.66
C VAL A 1089 13.66 -14.17 18.35
N GLU A 1090 12.71 -14.93 18.94
CA GLU A 1090 11.57 -14.39 19.69
C GLU A 1090 12.01 -13.47 20.84
N LYS A 1091 12.99 -13.91 21.65
CA LYS A 1091 13.55 -13.10 22.75
C LYS A 1091 14.18 -11.79 22.25
N GLU A 1092 14.83 -11.80 21.09
CA GLU A 1092 15.47 -10.59 20.53
C GLU A 1092 14.44 -9.57 19.99
N ILE A 1093 13.26 -10.05 19.60
CA ILE A 1093 12.15 -9.23 19.08
C ILE A 1093 11.28 -8.66 20.22
N TYR A 1094 10.86 -9.50 21.18
CA TYR A 1094 9.83 -9.16 22.16
C TYR A 1094 10.34 -8.66 23.52
N GLN A 1095 11.65 -8.57 23.73
CA GLN A 1095 12.15 -7.89 24.92
C GLN A 1095 11.80 -6.39 24.88
N PRO A 1096 11.23 -5.81 25.96
CA PRO A 1096 10.88 -4.40 26.00
C PRO A 1096 12.15 -3.57 25.86
N ARG A 1097 12.36 -3.01 24.67
CA ARG A 1097 13.38 -1.98 24.46
C ARG A 1097 12.91 -0.75 25.23
N GLY A 1098 13.60 -0.43 26.32
CA GLY A 1098 13.22 0.67 27.22
C GLY A 1098 12.86 1.95 26.46
N ARG A 1099 11.74 2.55 26.88
CA ARG A 1099 11.10 3.78 26.36
C ARG A 1099 12.13 4.88 26.01
N SER A 1100 12.69 4.81 24.81
CA SER A 1100 13.54 5.84 24.22
C SER A 1100 13.52 5.79 22.69
N HIS A 1101 12.48 5.18 22.12
CA HIS A 1101 12.22 5.23 20.69
C HIS A 1101 11.72 6.61 20.27
#